data_AF-A0A2K8KCZ0-F1
#
_entry.id   AF-A0A2K8KCZ0-F1
#
_cell.length_a   1.000
_cell.length_b   1.000
_cell.length_c   1.000
_cell.angle_alpha   90.00
_cell.angle_beta   90.00
_cell.angle_gamma   90.00
#
_symmetry.space_group_name_H-M   'P 1'
#
loop_
_entity.id
_entity.type
_entity.pdbx_description
1 polymer ?
#
loop_
_entity_poly.entity_id
_entity_poly.type
_entity_poly.pdbx_seq_one_letter_code
_entity_poly.pdbx_strand_id
1 'polypeptide(L)'
;MNMAVTQGLAIMPPPFSAGLDVWSQSTGRPGTNTYDTAAFAVFVPGDPDFGGCLEIQKVFATTRLRWMGEVPIQPGRYLRIRARIKVTGGVMPDVSVAAWAGDTTGTEIGGITTTGPVTTLTQYGEVVEVSAIVGTGARPGVDMVWPINVAFAHFGLDLTGPTGGIVRIDDLIIEDVTSAYIADILGVVDVRDFGALGDGTSDDRPAFSAAIAVAGSRSLLVPEGDYFIGSDLTIPLPVTFRGTLTMPENAVLILHRNFDLPGYSAAFGNDEAGFCKGLQALFHTNAHTTFDMMGRRVQLSAPVDVFALAGIDNTSSRRILANGQLDAVDSANWDTVAVTRTANYTVANATRLSDISNIAGVPVGSRLSGVGVGREVYVRARNTGANHVTLSQPLHGGSGTQQFTFERYQYMLDFSGFSGLRNFEVHNIEFRCRGRCSAVMLPEDGRIMRFMNCDFDRPRDRAITSIGQGCQGMWIDHCQFRSSQQPLDAQDRTAIAFNANGNDNKIRNNRVVLWAHFGVMNGSGHIISGNHFFAGDTQPQGIRQAGLVLTNKNTKTTFSGNYIDNCFLELTNEHDAEPAHTTGFSFGGLTVEGNIFYAIDVAPWFSFIVMKPYGPGHFLQGLMVSGNVFRTTGARIDRADKVDTSFASLNYGRFRNVVFQNNAYNGIDYPTESPTIILHDQNTDATSWTISTGDKLPFGGWARTVSSVVMETPPRDSNNTIRHDMPYVTVQEGVNNDQVRLRWPEATRGRAVVTVRVDRPL
;
A
#
# COMPACT_ATOMS: atom_id res chain seq x y z
N MET A 1 38.20 6.90 20.33
CA MET A 1 38.73 7.36 21.64
C MET A 1 39.43 6.16 22.28
N ASN A 2 40.64 6.32 22.80
CA ASN A 2 41.45 5.24 23.40
C ASN A 2 40.71 4.69 24.65
N MET A 3 40.36 3.40 24.68
CA MET A 3 39.53 2.83 25.75
C MET A 3 40.27 2.81 27.09
N ALA A 4 41.60 2.69 27.09
CA ALA A 4 42.40 2.78 28.30
C ALA A 4 42.33 4.18 28.96
N VAL A 5 42.29 5.24 28.15
CA VAL A 5 42.13 6.63 28.63
C VAL A 5 40.72 6.85 29.19
N THR A 6 39.70 6.33 28.52
CA THR A 6 38.29 6.51 28.94
C THR A 6 37.93 5.70 30.19
N GLN A 7 38.63 4.58 30.45
CA GLN A 7 38.38 3.70 31.60
C GLN A 7 39.41 3.86 32.74
N GLY A 8 40.36 4.80 32.65
CA GLY A 8 41.34 5.07 33.70
C GLY A 8 42.31 3.93 33.99
N LEU A 9 42.60 3.07 33.00
CA LEU A 9 43.45 1.91 33.18
C LEU A 9 44.93 2.27 33.04
N ALA A 10 45.72 2.04 34.08
CA ALA A 10 47.18 2.24 34.07
C ALA A 10 47.88 1.09 33.33
N ILE A 11 47.82 1.12 31.99
CA ILE A 11 48.46 0.12 31.12
C ILE A 11 49.91 0.44 30.77
N MET A 12 50.37 1.66 31.03
CA MET A 12 51.70 2.13 30.65
C MET A 12 52.73 1.75 31.73
N PRO A 13 53.80 1.01 31.39
CA PRO A 13 54.90 0.76 32.31
C PRO A 13 55.59 2.05 32.76
N PRO A 14 56.11 2.13 34.01
CA PRO A 14 56.94 3.25 34.43
C PRO A 14 58.26 3.24 33.67
N PRO A 15 58.89 4.40 33.41
CA PRO A 15 60.20 4.45 32.78
C PRO A 15 61.26 3.78 33.68
N PHE A 16 62.34 3.24 33.11
CA PHE A 16 63.41 2.61 33.88
C PHE A 16 64.08 3.57 34.88
N SER A 17 64.03 4.88 34.61
CA SER A 17 64.50 5.93 35.51
C SER A 17 63.73 6.01 36.83
N ALA A 18 62.54 5.41 36.92
CA ALA A 18 61.75 5.34 38.15
C ALA A 18 62.16 4.18 39.08
N GLY A 19 63.10 3.33 38.66
CA GLY A 19 63.57 2.17 39.42
C GLY A 19 63.46 0.86 38.65
N LEU A 20 64.35 -0.09 38.98
CA LEU A 20 64.37 -1.43 38.38
C LEU A 20 63.66 -2.49 39.26
N ASP A 21 63.07 -2.07 40.38
CA ASP A 21 62.43 -2.90 41.40
C ASP A 21 61.06 -3.45 40.96
N VAL A 22 60.45 -2.85 39.93
CA VAL A 22 59.20 -3.31 39.31
C VAL A 22 59.40 -4.06 37.99
N TRP A 23 60.64 -4.41 37.67
CA TRP A 23 61.03 -5.13 36.46
C TRP A 23 61.53 -6.53 36.82
N SER A 24 60.72 -7.54 36.52
CA SER A 24 60.98 -8.94 36.83
C SER A 24 61.89 -9.61 35.82
N GLN A 25 62.79 -10.46 36.33
CA GLN A 25 63.66 -11.34 35.57
C GLN A 25 62.95 -12.62 35.06
N SER A 26 61.66 -12.81 35.37
CA SER A 26 60.92 -14.03 35.01
C SER A 26 59.48 -13.75 34.54
N THR A 27 58.47 -13.93 35.40
CA THR A 27 57.04 -13.91 35.00
C THR A 27 56.34 -12.57 35.23
N GLY A 28 56.97 -11.60 35.89
CA GLY A 28 56.30 -10.36 36.32
C GLY A 28 55.49 -10.49 37.61
N ARG A 29 55.26 -11.70 38.12
CA ARG A 29 54.44 -11.90 39.34
C ARG A 29 55.18 -11.46 40.62
N PRO A 30 54.43 -11.08 41.69
CA PRO A 30 55.00 -10.84 43.01
C PRO A 30 55.90 -11.98 43.49
N GLY A 31 57.01 -11.64 44.15
CA GLY A 31 57.99 -12.60 44.66
C GLY A 31 59.01 -13.11 43.63
N THR A 32 58.99 -12.61 42.40
CA THR A 32 60.04 -12.87 41.41
C THR A 32 61.23 -11.92 41.58
N ASN A 33 62.44 -12.39 41.28
CA ASN A 33 63.64 -11.54 41.32
C ASN A 33 63.51 -10.36 40.34
N THR A 34 63.95 -9.18 40.77
CA THR A 34 63.84 -7.92 40.03
C THR A 34 65.20 -7.48 39.49
N TYR A 35 65.21 -6.62 38.47
CA TYR A 35 66.46 -6.13 37.87
C TYR A 35 67.23 -5.15 38.79
N ASP A 36 66.62 -4.64 39.85
CA ASP A 36 67.27 -3.78 40.87
C ASP A 36 68.39 -4.51 41.65
N THR A 37 68.32 -5.84 41.73
CA THR A 37 69.29 -6.67 42.45
C THR A 37 70.14 -7.53 41.51
N ALA A 38 70.00 -7.35 40.19
CA ALA A 38 70.68 -8.15 39.18
C ALA A 38 72.11 -7.65 38.95
N ALA A 39 73.13 -8.45 39.27
CA ALA A 39 74.54 -8.09 39.00
C ALA A 39 74.88 -7.98 37.50
N PHE A 40 73.99 -8.42 36.62
CA PHE A 40 74.14 -8.41 35.15
C PHE A 40 73.23 -7.36 34.47
N ALA A 41 72.68 -6.40 35.23
CA ALA A 41 71.92 -5.30 34.67
C ALA A 41 72.15 -4.00 35.45
N VAL A 42 71.97 -2.86 34.79
CA VAL A 42 72.12 -1.55 35.41
C VAL A 42 71.27 -0.51 34.69
N PHE A 43 70.75 0.47 35.45
CA PHE A 43 70.15 1.65 34.86
C PHE A 43 71.24 2.60 34.34
N VAL A 44 71.15 3.00 33.07
CA VAL A 44 72.05 3.94 32.41
C VAL A 44 71.30 5.28 32.26
N PRO A 45 71.69 6.34 32.99
CA PRO A 45 70.93 7.59 33.05
C PRO A 45 71.07 8.51 31.82
N GLY A 46 72.02 8.26 30.92
CA GLY A 46 72.39 9.20 29.86
C GLY A 46 72.93 8.53 28.60
N ASP A 47 72.22 7.54 28.08
CA ASP A 47 72.48 6.95 26.78
C ASP A 47 72.14 7.95 25.65
N PRO A 48 72.99 8.10 24.61
CA PRO A 48 72.76 9.07 23.53
C PRO A 48 71.47 8.88 22.73
N ASP A 49 70.93 7.67 22.65
CA ASP A 49 69.76 7.34 21.84
C ASP A 49 68.48 7.25 22.68
N PHE A 50 68.59 6.82 23.93
CA PHE A 50 67.45 6.53 24.82
C PHE A 50 67.32 7.47 26.02
N GLY A 51 68.36 8.26 26.36
CA GLY A 51 68.40 8.96 27.65
C GLY A 51 68.54 7.96 28.80
N GLY A 52 67.50 7.82 29.63
CA GLY A 52 67.48 6.81 30.70
C GLY A 52 67.06 5.44 30.17
N CYS A 53 67.91 4.42 30.25
CA CYS A 53 67.60 3.09 29.73
C CYS A 53 68.14 1.95 30.61
N LEU A 54 67.67 0.73 30.36
CA LEU A 54 68.13 -0.48 31.04
C LEU A 54 69.24 -1.16 30.21
N GLU A 55 70.44 -1.31 30.77
CA GLU A 55 71.49 -2.15 30.19
C GLU A 55 71.44 -3.54 30.82
N ILE A 56 71.42 -4.60 29.99
CA ILE A 56 71.44 -6.00 30.42
C ILE A 56 72.57 -6.74 29.72
N GLN A 57 73.39 -7.44 30.49
CA GLN A 57 74.24 -8.51 29.99
C GLN A 57 73.44 -9.83 29.98
N LYS A 58 73.24 -10.40 28.80
CA LYS A 58 72.51 -11.67 28.61
C LYS A 58 73.34 -12.85 29.14
N VAL A 59 72.97 -13.37 30.30
CA VAL A 59 73.65 -14.50 30.96
C VAL A 59 72.83 -15.80 30.99
N PHE A 60 71.57 -15.78 30.55
CA PHE A 60 70.69 -16.95 30.50
C PHE A 60 70.29 -17.31 29.06
N ALA A 61 69.94 -18.58 28.82
CA ALA A 61 69.45 -19.06 27.52
C ALA A 61 68.26 -18.21 27.01
N THR A 62 67.31 -17.89 27.90
CA THR A 62 66.29 -16.84 27.70
C THR A 62 66.40 -15.85 28.85
N THR A 63 66.74 -14.60 28.53
CA THR A 63 66.69 -13.51 29.52
C THR A 63 65.34 -12.82 29.36
N ARG A 64 64.52 -12.87 30.41
CA ARG A 64 63.17 -12.30 30.40
C ARG A 64 63.16 -10.96 31.10
N LEU A 65 62.54 -9.98 30.47
CA LEU A 65 62.19 -8.70 31.06
C LEU A 65 60.67 -8.63 31.11
N ARG A 66 60.08 -8.48 32.30
CA ARG A 66 58.63 -8.31 32.47
C ARG A 66 58.34 -7.17 33.41
N TRP A 67 57.45 -6.28 33.02
CA TRP A 67 56.90 -5.32 33.97
C TRP A 67 55.97 -6.05 34.95
N MET A 68 56.11 -5.78 36.25
CA MET A 68 55.29 -6.41 37.28
C MET A 68 53.85 -5.87 37.37
N GLY A 69 53.53 -4.80 36.61
CA GLY A 69 52.15 -4.31 36.50
C GLY A 69 51.23 -5.34 35.84
N GLU A 70 50.04 -5.51 36.39
CA GLU A 70 48.99 -6.30 35.77
C GLU A 70 48.26 -5.47 34.71
N VAL A 71 48.49 -5.79 33.44
CA VAL A 71 47.78 -5.15 32.33
C VAL A 71 46.50 -5.93 32.07
N PRO A 72 45.30 -5.37 32.29
CA PRO A 72 44.07 -6.11 32.08
C PRO A 72 43.93 -6.54 30.62
N ILE A 73 43.27 -7.66 30.35
CA ILE A 73 42.88 -8.13 29.02
C ILE A 73 41.36 -8.24 28.99
N GLN A 74 40.73 -7.64 27.99
CA GLN A 74 39.28 -7.54 27.89
C GLN A 74 38.83 -7.88 26.46
N PRO A 75 37.66 -8.52 26.30
CA PRO A 75 37.08 -8.76 24.98
C PRO A 75 36.95 -7.48 24.17
N GLY A 76 37.42 -7.52 22.92
CA GLY A 76 37.32 -6.41 21.98
C GLY A 76 38.41 -5.34 22.11
N ARG A 77 39.37 -5.49 23.02
CA ARG A 77 40.55 -4.60 23.13
C ARG A 77 41.77 -5.21 22.47
N TYR A 78 42.55 -4.36 21.79
CA TYR A 78 43.83 -4.70 21.19
C TYR A 78 44.92 -3.77 21.73
N LEU A 79 45.99 -4.34 22.28
CA LEU A 79 47.12 -3.59 22.83
C LEU A 79 48.35 -3.81 21.96
N ARG A 80 49.08 -2.76 21.64
CA ARG A 80 50.41 -2.84 21.04
C ARG A 80 51.44 -2.63 22.13
N ILE A 81 52.39 -3.55 22.21
CA ILE A 81 53.53 -3.47 23.11
C ILE A 81 54.76 -3.25 22.23
N ARG A 82 55.59 -2.26 22.56
CA ARG A 82 56.81 -1.95 21.82
C ARG A 82 57.94 -1.45 22.71
N ALA A 83 59.17 -1.69 22.28
CA ALA A 83 60.38 -1.17 22.90
C ALA A 83 61.46 -0.95 21.84
N ARG A 84 62.37 -0.01 22.11
CA ARG A 84 63.58 0.17 21.31
C ARG A 84 64.76 -0.48 22.02
N ILE A 85 65.59 -1.19 21.28
CA ILE A 85 66.72 -1.96 21.82
C ILE A 85 67.92 -1.83 20.89
N LYS A 86 69.13 -1.79 21.46
CA LYS A 86 70.39 -1.82 20.71
C LYS A 86 71.41 -2.71 21.39
N VAL A 87 72.29 -3.34 20.62
CA VAL A 87 73.43 -4.10 21.15
C VAL A 87 74.62 -3.16 21.35
N THR A 88 75.21 -3.14 22.54
CA THR A 88 76.38 -2.30 22.86
C THR A 88 77.69 -3.10 22.91
N GLY A 89 77.63 -4.42 23.04
CA GLY A 89 78.80 -5.31 22.99
C GLY A 89 78.44 -6.79 23.09
N GLY A 90 79.39 -7.69 22.83
CA GLY A 90 79.20 -9.14 22.95
C GLY A 90 78.33 -9.79 21.87
N VAL A 91 78.01 -11.08 22.00
CA VAL A 91 77.28 -11.83 20.96
C VAL A 91 75.83 -11.31 20.83
N MET A 92 75.37 -11.04 19.61
CA MET A 92 74.07 -10.43 19.36
C MET A 92 72.91 -11.42 19.60
N PRO A 93 71.94 -11.10 20.48
CA PRO A 93 70.79 -11.94 20.74
C PRO A 93 69.63 -11.67 19.76
N ASP A 94 68.64 -12.56 19.80
CA ASP A 94 67.31 -12.32 19.24
C ASP A 94 66.40 -11.71 20.30
N VAL A 95 65.44 -10.88 19.89
CA VAL A 95 64.48 -10.21 20.78
C VAL A 95 63.05 -10.37 20.27
N SER A 96 62.11 -10.62 21.18
CA SER A 96 60.68 -10.59 20.90
C SER A 96 59.93 -9.95 22.05
N VAL A 97 58.83 -9.25 21.75
CA VAL A 97 57.84 -8.92 22.77
C VAL A 97 57.27 -10.21 23.33
N ALA A 98 57.15 -10.30 24.64
CA ALA A 98 56.69 -11.51 25.31
C ALA A 98 55.91 -11.19 26.59
N ALA A 99 55.08 -12.13 27.02
CA ALA A 99 54.17 -11.94 28.14
C ALA A 99 54.06 -13.18 29.04
N TRP A 100 53.56 -12.96 30.26
CA TRP A 100 52.94 -13.98 31.08
C TRP A 100 51.45 -13.64 31.18
N ALA A 101 50.56 -14.61 30.91
CA ALA A 101 49.12 -14.38 30.82
C ALA A 101 48.38 -15.16 31.91
N GLY A 102 47.59 -14.46 32.72
CA GLY A 102 46.87 -15.02 33.86
C GLY A 102 45.35 -15.02 33.68
N ASP A 103 44.69 -16.01 34.28
CA ASP A 103 43.24 -16.00 34.47
C ASP A 103 42.82 -15.12 35.67
N THR A 104 41.52 -15.04 35.94
CA THR A 104 40.98 -14.26 37.08
C THR A 104 41.40 -14.78 38.45
N THR A 105 41.95 -15.99 38.53
CA THR A 105 42.47 -16.60 39.77
C THR A 105 43.97 -16.37 39.97
N GLY A 106 44.64 -15.72 39.01
CA GLY A 106 46.10 -15.53 39.01
C GLY A 106 46.90 -16.75 38.55
N THR A 107 46.24 -17.72 37.91
CA THR A 107 46.86 -18.92 37.36
C THR A 107 47.29 -18.70 35.90
N GLU A 108 48.46 -19.21 35.51
CA GLU A 108 48.97 -19.08 34.14
C GLU A 108 48.11 -19.87 33.16
N ILE A 109 47.75 -19.25 32.05
CA ILE A 109 47.05 -19.92 30.96
C ILE A 109 48.09 -20.46 29.98
N GLY A 110 48.23 -21.80 29.94
CA GLY A 110 49.11 -22.49 29.00
C GLY A 110 48.47 -22.70 27.61
N GLY A 111 49.29 -23.11 26.64
CA GLY A 111 48.84 -23.49 25.30
C GLY A 111 48.48 -22.32 24.37
N ILE A 112 48.81 -21.09 24.77
CA ILE A 112 48.59 -19.87 23.98
C ILE A 112 49.93 -19.24 23.57
N THR A 113 49.92 -18.51 22.45
CA THR A 113 51.10 -17.77 21.99
C THR A 113 51.34 -16.57 22.90
N THR A 114 52.43 -16.59 23.67
CA THR A 114 52.81 -15.51 24.59
C THR A 114 54.03 -14.71 24.13
N THR A 115 54.53 -14.99 22.92
CA THR A 115 55.67 -14.32 22.28
C THR A 115 55.26 -13.81 20.91
N GLY A 116 55.52 -12.54 20.62
CA GLY A 116 55.35 -11.94 19.30
C GLY A 116 56.45 -12.34 18.31
N PRO A 117 56.50 -11.69 17.14
CA PRO A 117 57.53 -11.94 16.13
C PRO A 117 58.93 -11.74 16.70
N VAL A 118 59.86 -12.63 16.30
CA VAL A 118 61.26 -12.59 16.73
C VAL A 118 62.05 -11.70 15.77
N THR A 119 62.81 -10.76 16.32
CA THR A 119 63.71 -9.87 15.59
C THR A 119 65.16 -10.17 15.96
N THR A 120 65.98 -10.48 14.96
CA THR A 120 67.43 -10.71 15.14
C THR A 120 68.19 -9.39 15.10
N LEU A 121 69.01 -9.14 16.13
CA LEU A 121 69.88 -7.96 16.17
C LEU A 121 71.16 -8.25 15.38
N THR A 122 71.53 -7.38 14.45
CA THR A 122 72.62 -7.68 13.48
C THR A 122 73.79 -6.70 13.50
N GLN A 123 73.65 -5.54 14.15
CA GLN A 123 74.70 -4.52 14.22
C GLN A 123 74.80 -3.89 15.62
N TYR A 124 76.01 -3.49 16.01
CA TYR A 124 76.22 -2.76 17.26
C TYR A 124 75.80 -1.29 17.10
N GLY A 125 75.17 -0.74 18.14
CA GLY A 125 74.70 0.64 18.16
C GLY A 125 73.46 0.93 17.31
N GLU A 126 73.03 0.00 16.46
CA GLU A 126 71.77 0.12 15.71
C GLU A 126 70.58 0.03 16.67
N VAL A 127 69.72 1.05 16.64
CA VAL A 127 68.47 1.07 17.39
C VAL A 127 67.38 0.34 16.61
N VAL A 128 66.91 -0.77 17.16
CA VAL A 128 65.86 -1.61 16.59
C VAL A 128 64.59 -1.46 17.42
N GLU A 129 63.44 -1.17 16.80
CA GLU A 129 62.14 -1.22 17.46
C GLU A 129 61.53 -2.62 17.30
N VAL A 130 61.12 -3.22 18.42
CA VAL A 130 60.31 -4.46 18.44
C VAL A 130 58.89 -4.13 18.85
N SER A 131 57.91 -4.80 18.23
CA SER A 131 56.50 -4.54 18.45
C SER A 131 55.68 -5.82 18.31
N ALA A 132 54.63 -5.98 19.12
CA ALA A 132 53.62 -7.01 18.93
C ALA A 132 52.24 -6.52 19.38
N ILE A 133 51.20 -7.00 18.71
CA ILE A 133 49.80 -6.71 19.05
C ILE A 133 49.17 -7.95 19.70
N VAL A 134 48.54 -7.74 20.85
CA VAL A 134 47.76 -8.74 21.58
C VAL A 134 46.28 -8.37 21.58
N GLY A 135 45.40 -9.36 21.47
CA GLY A 135 43.96 -9.14 21.56
C GLY A 135 43.18 -10.45 21.64
N THR A 136 41.90 -10.36 22.03
CA THR A 136 41.06 -11.55 22.24
C THR A 136 40.47 -12.16 20.97
N GLY A 137 40.63 -11.49 19.82
CA GLY A 137 40.07 -11.90 18.54
C GLY A 137 41.15 -12.02 17.47
N ALA A 138 41.05 -13.04 16.62
CA ALA A 138 41.93 -13.17 15.47
C ALA A 138 41.59 -12.07 14.45
N ARG A 139 42.50 -11.12 14.27
CA ARG A 139 42.41 -10.04 13.27
C ARG A 139 43.74 -9.93 12.52
N PRO A 140 43.74 -9.45 11.26
CA PRO A 140 44.98 -9.19 10.54
C PRO A 140 45.96 -8.33 11.35
N GLY A 141 47.20 -8.78 11.48
CA GLY A 141 48.25 -8.07 12.23
C GLY A 141 48.21 -8.23 13.75
N VAL A 142 47.35 -9.09 14.31
CA VAL A 142 47.40 -9.46 15.75
C VAL A 142 48.31 -10.66 15.92
N ASP A 143 49.41 -10.47 16.64
CA ASP A 143 50.47 -11.48 16.83
C ASP A 143 50.12 -12.49 17.92
N MET A 144 49.52 -12.02 19.01
CA MET A 144 49.16 -12.81 20.19
C MET A 144 47.64 -12.83 20.36
N VAL A 145 46.98 -13.81 19.77
CA VAL A 145 45.53 -14.00 19.89
C VAL A 145 45.24 -14.82 21.14
N TRP A 146 44.57 -14.21 22.12
CA TRP A 146 44.32 -14.83 23.41
C TRP A 146 42.85 -15.19 23.64
N PRO A 147 42.54 -16.30 24.32
CA PRO A 147 41.18 -16.65 24.68
C PRO A 147 40.62 -15.71 25.76
N ILE A 148 39.29 -15.65 25.84
CA ILE A 148 38.57 -14.73 26.74
C ILE A 148 38.80 -14.99 28.24
N ASN A 149 39.37 -16.14 28.61
CA ASN A 149 39.70 -16.46 30.00
C ASN A 149 41.02 -15.84 30.46
N VAL A 150 41.83 -15.23 29.57
CA VAL A 150 42.94 -14.37 29.98
C VAL A 150 42.38 -13.07 30.53
N ALA A 151 42.61 -12.83 31.83
CA ALA A 151 42.09 -11.67 32.55
C ALA A 151 43.11 -10.52 32.61
N PHE A 152 44.40 -10.85 32.71
CA PHE A 152 45.50 -9.89 32.73
C PHE A 152 46.80 -10.51 32.22
N ALA A 153 47.79 -9.67 31.95
CA ALA A 153 49.11 -10.12 31.61
C ALA A 153 50.21 -9.18 32.12
N HIS A 154 51.39 -9.75 32.28
CA HIS A 154 52.63 -9.03 32.51
C HIS A 154 53.42 -9.02 31.20
N PHE A 155 53.64 -7.83 30.63
CA PHE A 155 54.31 -7.67 29.34
C PHE A 155 55.78 -7.26 29.49
N GLY A 156 56.58 -7.63 28.48
CA GLY A 156 57.95 -7.14 28.32
C GLY A 156 58.62 -7.83 27.15
N LEU A 157 59.91 -8.19 27.30
CA LEU A 157 60.74 -8.74 26.23
C LEU A 157 61.37 -10.07 26.62
N ASP A 158 61.53 -10.97 25.66
CA ASP A 158 62.41 -12.13 25.77
C ASP A 158 63.63 -11.93 24.87
N LEU A 159 64.82 -12.02 25.46
CA LEU A 159 66.08 -12.10 24.74
C LEU A 159 66.50 -13.56 24.63
N THR A 160 66.53 -14.09 23.41
CA THR A 160 66.89 -15.47 23.10
C THR A 160 68.19 -15.52 22.27
N GLY A 161 68.61 -16.71 21.82
CA GLY A 161 69.89 -16.87 21.13
C GLY A 161 71.11 -16.93 22.09
N PRO A 162 72.33 -16.72 21.57
CA PRO A 162 73.58 -16.91 22.32
C PRO A 162 73.70 -16.02 23.57
N THR A 163 74.34 -16.52 24.62
CA THR A 163 74.65 -15.76 25.83
C THR A 163 75.96 -14.97 25.68
N GLY A 164 76.06 -13.81 26.35
CA GLY A 164 77.26 -12.98 26.38
C GLY A 164 77.11 -11.60 25.72
N GLY A 165 75.97 -11.31 25.10
CA GLY A 165 75.62 -9.98 24.58
C GLY A 165 75.26 -8.98 25.67
N ILE A 166 75.56 -7.70 25.43
CA ILE A 166 75.14 -6.55 26.23
C ILE A 166 74.18 -5.73 25.37
N VAL A 167 72.98 -5.51 25.88
CA VAL A 167 71.93 -4.73 25.20
C VAL A 167 71.50 -3.57 26.07
N ARG A 168 71.11 -2.46 25.43
CA ARG A 168 70.39 -1.35 26.07
C ARG A 168 68.97 -1.33 25.54
N ILE A 169 68.01 -1.20 26.45
CA ILE A 169 66.57 -1.25 26.19
C ILE A 169 65.97 0.06 26.69
N ASP A 170 65.31 0.77 25.78
CA ASP A 170 64.51 1.95 26.06
C ASP A 170 63.19 1.57 26.73
N ASP A 171 62.52 2.54 27.35
CA ASP A 171 61.28 2.33 28.10
C ASP A 171 60.24 1.53 27.28
N LEU A 172 59.64 0.51 27.92
CA LEU A 172 58.58 -0.29 27.30
C LEU A 172 57.30 0.54 27.20
N ILE A 173 56.69 0.56 26.02
CA ILE A 173 55.44 1.28 25.76
C ILE A 173 54.33 0.27 25.49
N ILE A 174 53.19 0.46 26.16
CA ILE A 174 51.96 -0.29 25.91
C ILE A 174 50.86 0.72 25.55
N GLU A 175 50.31 0.58 24.35
CA GLU A 175 49.30 1.47 23.79
C GLU A 175 48.05 0.70 23.36
N ASP A 176 46.88 1.30 23.56
CA ASP A 176 45.62 0.75 23.07
C ASP A 176 45.44 1.11 21.59
N VAL A 177 45.48 0.08 20.74
CA VAL A 177 45.34 0.19 19.28
C VAL A 177 43.98 -0.32 18.80
N THR A 178 43.00 -0.49 19.70
CA THR A 178 41.65 -0.97 19.37
C THR A 178 41.00 -0.14 18.26
N SER A 179 41.30 1.16 18.18
CA SER A 179 40.80 2.04 17.13
C SER A 179 41.12 1.58 15.71
N ALA A 180 42.22 0.84 15.51
CA ALA A 180 42.59 0.29 14.21
C ALA A 180 41.64 -0.83 13.73
N TYR A 181 40.86 -1.43 14.64
CA TYR A 181 39.98 -2.56 14.35
C TYR A 181 38.48 -2.23 14.44
N ILE A 182 38.10 -0.99 14.78
CA ILE A 182 36.71 -0.59 15.07
C ILE A 182 35.75 -0.88 13.91
N ALA A 183 36.13 -0.58 12.67
CA ALA A 183 35.25 -0.77 11.51
C ALA A 183 34.90 -2.26 11.27
N ASP A 184 35.88 -3.15 11.47
CA ASP A 184 35.71 -4.60 11.35
C ASP A 184 34.96 -5.19 12.56
N ILE A 185 35.11 -4.59 13.75
CA ILE A 185 34.32 -4.96 14.93
C ILE A 185 32.84 -4.59 14.74
N LEU A 186 32.55 -3.40 14.20
CA LEU A 186 31.19 -2.91 14.01
C LEU A 186 30.50 -3.49 12.77
N GLY A 187 31.25 -4.09 11.84
CA GLY A 187 30.71 -4.65 10.60
C GLY A 187 30.09 -3.58 9.70
N VAL A 188 30.71 -2.40 9.65
CA VAL A 188 30.23 -1.23 8.91
C VAL A 188 31.27 -0.80 7.89
N VAL A 189 30.80 -0.31 6.74
CA VAL A 189 31.62 0.37 5.72
C VAL A 189 31.11 1.78 5.53
N ASP A 190 31.96 2.76 5.82
CA ASP A 190 31.65 4.18 5.67
C ASP A 190 31.93 4.62 4.23
N VAL A 191 30.99 5.28 3.57
CA VAL A 191 31.16 5.79 2.20
C VAL A 191 32.26 6.85 2.09
N ARG A 192 32.59 7.57 3.18
CA ARG A 192 33.67 8.57 3.20
C ARG A 192 35.05 7.95 3.07
N ASP A 193 35.23 6.73 3.56
CA ASP A 193 36.48 5.99 3.40
C ASP A 193 36.79 5.70 1.92
N PHE A 194 35.78 5.84 1.04
CA PHE A 194 35.86 5.65 -0.41
C PHE A 194 35.78 6.98 -1.18
N GLY A 195 35.90 8.12 -0.50
CA GLY A 195 35.99 9.44 -1.11
C GLY A 195 34.66 10.17 -1.27
N ALA A 196 33.58 9.71 -0.62
CA ALA A 196 32.33 10.47 -0.60
C ALA A 196 32.53 11.77 0.20
N LEU A 197 32.16 12.91 -0.40
CA LEU A 197 32.34 14.24 0.18
C LEU A 197 31.12 14.66 1.01
N GLY A 198 29.90 14.38 0.54
CA GLY A 198 28.68 14.79 1.23
C GLY A 198 28.49 16.31 1.29
N ASP A 199 28.92 17.01 0.24
CA ASP A 199 28.88 18.48 0.10
C ASP A 199 27.65 19.01 -0.66
N GLY A 200 26.76 18.11 -1.12
CA GLY A 200 25.53 18.38 -1.86
C GLY A 200 25.71 18.65 -3.35
N THR A 201 26.95 18.70 -3.85
CA THR A 201 27.26 19.15 -5.22
C THR A 201 28.13 18.17 -6.00
N SER A 202 29.09 17.53 -5.34
CA SER A 202 29.97 16.52 -5.91
C SER A 202 29.20 15.20 -6.07
N ASP A 203 29.33 14.53 -7.22
CA ASP A 203 28.69 13.22 -7.43
C ASP A 203 29.40 12.14 -6.62
N ASP A 204 28.78 11.73 -5.52
CA ASP A 204 29.28 10.74 -4.57
C ASP A 204 28.95 9.30 -4.99
N ARG A 205 28.21 9.10 -6.08
CA ARG A 205 27.82 7.78 -6.60
C ARG A 205 29.00 6.82 -6.82
N PRO A 206 30.18 7.24 -7.34
CA PRO A 206 31.35 6.37 -7.46
C PRO A 206 31.86 5.86 -6.11
N ALA A 207 31.89 6.71 -5.08
CA ALA A 207 32.34 6.35 -3.73
C ALA A 207 31.39 5.33 -3.09
N PHE A 208 30.07 5.51 -3.25
CA PHE A 208 29.07 4.52 -2.82
C PHE A 208 29.27 3.17 -3.52
N SER A 209 29.50 3.19 -4.83
CA SER A 209 29.71 1.97 -5.62
C SER A 209 30.97 1.21 -5.15
N ALA A 210 32.05 1.94 -4.86
CA ALA A 210 33.29 1.37 -4.33
C ALA A 210 33.11 0.79 -2.92
N ALA A 211 32.41 1.50 -2.03
CA ALA A 211 32.09 1.03 -0.69
C ALA A 211 31.25 -0.25 -0.71
N ILE A 212 30.22 -0.30 -1.57
CA ILE A 212 29.36 -1.48 -1.76
C ILE A 212 30.17 -2.69 -2.24
N ALA A 213 31.11 -2.49 -3.18
CA ALA A 213 31.91 -3.57 -3.75
C ALA A 213 32.78 -4.29 -2.70
N VAL A 214 33.26 -3.58 -1.68
CA VAL A 214 34.13 -4.16 -0.64
C VAL A 214 33.39 -4.58 0.62
N ALA A 215 32.16 -4.12 0.84
CA ALA A 215 31.45 -4.34 2.08
C ALA A 215 31.10 -5.82 2.34
N GLY A 216 30.89 -6.62 1.30
CA GLY A 216 30.59 -8.05 1.46
C GLY A 216 29.27 -8.23 2.20
N SER A 217 29.29 -8.80 3.42
CA SER A 217 28.10 -8.96 4.28
C SER A 217 27.89 -7.84 5.31
N ARG A 218 28.74 -6.81 5.29
CA ARG A 218 28.69 -5.67 6.21
C ARG A 218 27.60 -4.67 5.83
N SER A 219 27.22 -3.83 6.78
CA SER A 219 26.28 -2.73 6.55
C SER A 219 27.00 -1.51 5.97
N LEU A 220 26.33 -0.78 5.09
CA LEU A 220 26.80 0.51 4.61
C LEU A 220 26.40 1.61 5.59
N LEU A 221 27.32 2.51 5.94
CA LEU A 221 27.04 3.73 6.70
C LEU A 221 27.19 4.93 5.78
N VAL A 222 26.17 5.77 5.80
CA VAL A 222 26.18 7.10 5.15
C VAL A 222 26.21 8.14 6.27
N PRO A 223 27.38 8.68 6.64
CA PRO A 223 27.50 9.66 7.72
C PRO A 223 26.75 10.96 7.45
N GLU A 224 26.61 11.82 8.45
CA GLU A 224 26.01 13.16 8.32
C GLU A 224 26.63 13.94 7.15
N GLY A 225 25.82 14.49 6.26
CA GLY A 225 26.23 15.18 5.04
C GLY A 225 25.12 15.09 3.97
N ASP A 226 25.27 15.86 2.90
CA ASP A 226 24.34 15.87 1.77
C ASP A 226 25.02 15.23 0.55
N TYR A 227 24.60 14.05 0.14
CA TYR A 227 25.29 13.28 -0.91
C TYR A 227 24.50 13.40 -2.21
N PHE A 228 25.08 14.08 -3.21
CA PHE A 228 24.49 14.09 -4.53
C PHE A 228 24.82 12.78 -5.24
N ILE A 229 23.79 12.06 -5.70
CA ILE A 229 23.92 10.80 -6.43
C ILE A 229 23.34 11.05 -7.83
N GLY A 230 24.22 11.26 -8.81
CA GLY A 230 23.83 11.78 -10.13
C GLY A 230 23.07 10.80 -11.04
N SER A 231 22.91 9.53 -10.64
CA SER A 231 22.33 8.46 -11.46
C SER A 231 21.92 7.24 -10.63
N ASP A 232 21.28 6.23 -11.24
CA ASP A 232 20.68 5.07 -10.56
C ASP A 232 21.61 4.34 -9.58
N LEU A 233 21.25 4.23 -8.31
CA LEU A 233 22.05 3.55 -7.29
C LEU A 233 21.31 2.34 -6.72
N THR A 234 21.97 1.19 -6.69
CA THR A 234 21.45 -0.01 -6.02
C THR A 234 22.33 -0.33 -4.82
N ILE A 235 21.72 -0.41 -3.63
CA ILE A 235 22.38 -0.78 -2.39
C ILE A 235 21.85 -2.18 -2.00
N PRO A 236 22.62 -3.26 -2.29
CA PRO A 236 22.20 -4.62 -1.99
C PRO A 236 22.34 -5.00 -0.50
N LEU A 237 22.95 -4.12 0.29
CA LEU A 237 23.36 -4.32 1.67
C LEU A 237 22.40 -3.62 2.64
N PRO A 238 22.37 -4.01 3.92
CA PRO A 238 21.76 -3.15 4.94
C PRO A 238 22.47 -1.79 4.95
N VAL A 239 21.71 -0.70 5.03
CA VAL A 239 22.26 0.66 5.03
C VAL A 239 21.71 1.47 6.19
N THR A 240 22.57 2.27 6.81
CA THR A 240 22.20 3.27 7.82
C THR A 240 22.51 4.66 7.28
N PHE A 241 21.46 5.46 7.10
CA PHE A 241 21.57 6.86 6.72
C PHE A 241 21.61 7.74 7.98
N ARG A 242 22.70 8.51 8.13
CA ARG A 242 22.81 9.66 9.03
C ARG A 242 22.86 10.98 8.26
N GLY A 243 23.33 10.95 7.01
CA GLY A 243 23.18 12.02 6.03
C GLY A 243 22.01 11.78 5.09
N THR A 244 21.83 12.67 4.11
CA THR A 244 20.75 12.61 3.12
C THR A 244 21.28 12.53 1.70
N LEU A 245 20.45 12.00 0.80
CA LEU A 245 20.74 11.89 -0.63
C LEU A 245 19.94 12.95 -1.40
N THR A 246 20.56 13.51 -2.44
CA THR A 246 19.85 14.26 -3.49
C THR A 246 20.07 13.54 -4.83
N MET A 247 18.99 13.31 -5.57
CA MET A 247 19.02 12.58 -6.83
C MET A 247 18.16 13.27 -7.90
N PRO A 248 18.52 13.17 -9.19
CA PRO A 248 17.59 13.49 -10.27
C PRO A 248 16.26 12.72 -10.15
N GLU A 249 15.15 13.31 -10.60
CA GLU A 249 13.82 12.68 -10.49
C GLU A 249 13.77 11.31 -11.17
N ASN A 250 14.40 11.19 -12.34
CA ASN A 250 14.48 9.95 -13.12
C ASN A 250 15.52 8.94 -12.63
N ALA A 251 16.40 9.32 -11.68
CA ALA A 251 17.41 8.41 -11.15
C ALA A 251 16.81 7.49 -10.07
N VAL A 252 16.97 6.17 -10.22
CA VAL A 252 16.33 5.18 -9.34
C VAL A 252 17.24 4.80 -8.18
N LEU A 253 16.72 4.80 -6.95
CA LEU A 253 17.38 4.25 -5.76
C LEU A 253 16.75 2.92 -5.36
N ILE A 254 17.50 1.82 -5.44
CA ILE A 254 17.03 0.50 -5.00
C ILE A 254 17.73 0.11 -3.70
N LEU A 255 16.98 0.03 -2.60
CA LEU A 255 17.46 -0.46 -1.31
C LEU A 255 17.01 -1.91 -1.09
N HIS A 256 17.84 -2.92 -1.37
CA HIS A 256 17.37 -4.32 -1.30
C HIS A 256 17.04 -4.79 0.12
N ARG A 257 17.81 -4.37 1.14
CA ARG A 257 17.62 -4.81 2.53
C ARG A 257 16.78 -3.84 3.38
N ASN A 258 16.54 -2.64 2.86
CA ASN A 258 15.78 -1.57 3.50
C ASN A 258 14.67 -1.08 2.53
N PHE A 259 13.98 -2.02 1.86
CA PHE A 259 12.91 -1.70 0.90
C PHE A 259 11.60 -1.36 1.62
N ASP A 260 11.64 -0.27 2.38
CA ASP A 260 10.56 0.20 3.24
C ASP A 260 10.61 1.72 3.38
N LEU A 261 9.47 2.35 3.70
CA LEU A 261 9.41 3.81 3.82
C LEU A 261 10.41 4.37 4.86
N PRO A 262 10.59 3.80 6.07
CA PRO A 262 11.64 4.27 6.98
C PRO A 262 13.05 4.36 6.34
N GLY A 263 13.45 3.35 5.56
CA GLY A 263 14.73 3.35 4.85
C GLY A 263 14.85 4.47 3.82
N TYR A 264 13.81 4.66 2.99
CA TYR A 264 13.78 5.73 2.00
C TYR A 264 13.66 7.13 2.65
N SER A 265 12.84 7.29 3.67
CA SER A 265 12.74 8.55 4.42
C SER A 265 14.06 8.93 5.09
N ALA A 266 14.79 7.95 5.64
CA ALA A 266 16.11 8.19 6.20
C ALA A 266 17.10 8.59 5.10
N ALA A 267 17.03 7.98 3.91
CA ALA A 267 17.86 8.34 2.78
C ALA A 267 17.64 9.78 2.30
N PHE A 268 16.41 10.30 2.31
CA PHE A 268 16.10 11.63 1.77
C PHE A 268 15.85 12.71 2.84
N GLY A 269 15.84 12.34 4.13
CA GLY A 269 15.49 13.25 5.24
C GLY A 269 14.03 13.74 5.25
N ASN A 270 13.19 13.26 4.32
CA ASN A 270 11.80 13.69 4.14
C ASN A 270 10.92 12.50 3.75
N ASP A 271 9.79 12.33 4.43
CA ASP A 271 8.83 11.24 4.17
C ASP A 271 8.17 11.34 2.78
N GLU A 272 7.90 12.55 2.27
CA GLU A 272 7.29 12.74 0.94
C GLU A 272 8.25 12.33 -0.19
N ALA A 273 9.50 12.80 -0.14
CA ALA A 273 10.54 12.40 -1.10
C ALA A 273 10.88 10.90 -0.99
N GLY A 274 10.99 10.39 0.24
CA GLY A 274 11.20 8.97 0.51
C GLY A 274 10.08 8.10 -0.05
N PHE A 275 8.81 8.51 0.12
CA PHE A 275 7.67 7.82 -0.45
C PHE A 275 7.72 7.79 -1.98
N CYS A 276 7.94 8.93 -2.63
CA CYS A 276 8.04 9.01 -4.08
C CYS A 276 9.17 8.12 -4.64
N LYS A 277 10.35 8.12 -3.99
CA LYS A 277 11.49 7.30 -4.41
C LYS A 277 11.30 5.80 -4.12
N GLY A 278 10.69 5.44 -3.00
CA GLY A 278 10.33 4.04 -2.71
C GLY A 278 9.28 3.50 -3.68
N LEU A 279 8.28 4.33 -4.01
CA LEU A 279 7.26 3.98 -5.01
C LEU A 279 7.85 3.88 -6.42
N GLN A 280 8.75 4.79 -6.81
CA GLN A 280 9.53 4.64 -8.05
C GLN A 280 10.28 3.31 -8.06
N ALA A 281 11.04 2.99 -7.00
CA ALA A 281 11.82 1.77 -6.92
C ALA A 281 10.99 0.48 -7.01
N LEU A 282 9.72 0.49 -6.57
CA LEU A 282 8.77 -0.63 -6.74
C LEU A 282 8.55 -1.00 -8.22
N PHE A 283 8.71 -0.05 -9.15
CA PHE A 283 8.57 -0.32 -10.58
C PHE A 283 9.83 -0.92 -11.22
N HIS A 284 11.00 -0.73 -10.61
CA HIS A 284 12.31 -1.09 -11.14
C HIS A 284 12.99 -2.26 -10.43
N THR A 285 12.55 -2.62 -9.22
CA THR A 285 13.10 -3.77 -8.49
C THR A 285 12.59 -5.10 -9.02
N ASN A 286 13.45 -6.11 -9.01
CA ASN A 286 13.10 -7.51 -9.27
C ASN A 286 13.15 -8.38 -8.00
N ALA A 287 13.53 -7.80 -6.87
CA ALA A 287 13.70 -8.50 -5.60
C ALA A 287 12.44 -8.42 -4.70
N HIS A 288 11.62 -7.37 -4.89
CA HIS A 288 10.47 -7.07 -4.04
C HIS A 288 9.20 -6.85 -4.85
N THR A 289 8.07 -7.32 -4.34
CA THR A 289 6.75 -7.03 -4.91
C THR A 289 5.96 -6.03 -4.07
N THR A 290 6.44 -5.68 -2.88
CA THR A 290 5.70 -4.88 -1.89
C THR A 290 6.59 -3.76 -1.38
N PHE A 291 6.14 -2.51 -1.52
CA PHE A 291 6.70 -1.37 -0.81
C PHE A 291 5.89 -1.15 0.46
N ASP A 292 6.51 -1.42 1.61
CA ASP A 292 5.87 -1.33 2.92
C ASP A 292 6.14 0.03 3.58
N MET A 293 5.07 0.73 3.97
CA MET A 293 5.16 2.02 4.66
C MET A 293 5.39 1.87 6.18
N MET A 294 5.34 0.66 6.73
CA MET A 294 5.66 0.32 8.12
C MET A 294 4.87 1.15 9.15
N GLY A 295 3.60 1.45 8.84
CA GLY A 295 2.69 2.24 9.67
C GLY A 295 2.97 3.75 9.65
N ARG A 296 3.91 4.24 8.84
CA ARG A 296 4.22 5.68 8.77
C ARG A 296 3.13 6.47 8.07
N ARG A 297 3.09 7.77 8.41
CA ARG A 297 2.27 8.78 7.74
C ARG A 297 3.13 9.65 6.84
N VAL A 298 2.75 9.79 5.59
CA VAL A 298 3.36 10.70 4.61
C VAL A 298 2.45 11.89 4.41
N GLN A 299 3.00 13.09 4.57
CA GLN A 299 2.31 14.33 4.25
C GLN A 299 2.53 14.66 2.77
N LEU A 300 1.45 14.72 1.99
CA LEU A 300 1.51 15.04 0.57
C LEU A 300 1.05 16.47 0.34
N SER A 301 1.86 17.24 -0.39
CA SER A 301 1.62 18.65 -0.73
C SER A 301 1.03 18.85 -2.13
N ALA A 302 1.04 17.80 -2.94
CA ALA A 302 0.53 17.76 -4.31
C ALA A 302 0.20 16.32 -4.72
N PRO A 303 -0.50 16.12 -5.85
CA PRO A 303 -0.64 14.81 -6.47
C PRO A 303 0.68 14.09 -6.72
N VAL A 304 0.70 12.78 -6.50
CA VAL A 304 1.81 11.92 -6.93
C VAL A 304 1.50 11.35 -8.31
N ASP A 305 2.20 11.82 -9.34
CA ASP A 305 2.16 11.24 -10.69
C ASP A 305 2.94 9.91 -10.69
N VAL A 306 2.22 8.80 -10.54
CA VAL A 306 2.82 7.47 -10.43
C VAL A 306 3.40 7.02 -11.77
N PHE A 307 2.87 7.51 -12.89
CA PHE A 307 3.42 7.21 -14.21
C PHE A 307 4.79 7.87 -14.40
N ALA A 308 4.92 9.15 -14.02
CA ALA A 308 6.20 9.84 -14.04
C ALA A 308 7.25 9.17 -13.14
N LEU A 309 6.84 8.70 -11.95
CA LEU A 309 7.73 7.93 -11.06
C LEU A 309 8.14 6.58 -11.67
N ALA A 310 7.20 5.86 -12.27
CA ALA A 310 7.44 4.53 -12.81
C ALA A 310 8.31 4.53 -14.07
N GLY A 311 8.22 5.57 -14.90
CA GLY A 311 8.97 5.67 -16.17
C GLY A 311 8.66 4.57 -17.20
N ILE A 312 7.55 3.83 -17.01
CA ILE A 312 7.14 2.68 -17.83
C ILE A 312 5.63 2.78 -18.11
N ASP A 313 5.24 2.67 -19.38
CA ASP A 313 3.88 2.93 -19.87
C ASP A 313 2.93 1.73 -19.82
N ASN A 314 3.45 0.51 -19.97
CA ASN A 314 2.64 -0.71 -19.96
C ASN A 314 3.32 -1.86 -19.21
N THR A 315 2.72 -2.31 -18.10
CA THR A 315 3.31 -3.35 -17.26
C THR A 315 2.27 -4.24 -16.60
N SER A 316 2.67 -5.48 -16.29
CA SER A 316 1.77 -6.49 -15.71
C SER A 316 2.33 -7.24 -14.50
N SER A 317 3.56 -6.91 -14.10
CA SER A 317 4.16 -7.46 -12.89
C SER A 317 3.37 -7.03 -11.66
N ARG A 318 3.13 -7.98 -10.76
CA ARG A 318 2.42 -7.72 -9.51
C ARG A 318 3.22 -6.77 -8.62
N ARG A 319 2.58 -5.72 -8.14
CA ARG A 319 3.17 -4.69 -7.27
C ARG A 319 2.19 -4.26 -6.19
N ILE A 320 2.67 -4.02 -4.98
CA ILE A 320 1.85 -3.73 -3.81
C ILE A 320 2.40 -2.51 -3.07
N LEU A 321 1.54 -1.54 -2.78
CA LEU A 321 1.77 -0.49 -1.79
C LEU A 321 1.04 -0.86 -0.49
N ALA A 322 1.73 -0.88 0.65
CA ALA A 322 1.15 -1.42 1.88
C ALA A 322 1.40 -0.59 3.16
N ASN A 323 0.48 -0.72 4.13
CA ASN A 323 0.65 -0.45 5.57
C ASN A 323 1.06 0.99 5.95
N GLY A 324 0.22 1.99 5.72
CA GLY A 324 0.56 3.38 6.04
C GLY A 324 -0.57 4.38 5.87
N GLN A 325 -0.23 5.66 5.95
CA GLN A 325 -1.18 6.76 5.74
C GLN A 325 -0.64 7.78 4.73
N LEU A 326 -1.49 8.24 3.83
CA LEU A 326 -1.23 9.40 2.98
C LEU A 326 -2.12 10.55 3.46
N ASP A 327 -1.53 11.69 3.84
CA ASP A 327 -2.24 12.82 4.47
C ASP A 327 -2.07 14.07 3.62
N ALA A 328 -3.16 14.54 3.00
CA ALA A 328 -3.13 15.74 2.17
C ALA A 328 -2.94 16.97 3.06
N VAL A 329 -1.84 17.69 2.89
CA VAL A 329 -1.63 18.99 3.56
C VAL A 329 -2.41 20.11 2.86
N ASP A 330 -2.48 21.27 3.51
CA ASP A 330 -3.11 22.44 2.90
C ASP A 330 -2.22 22.98 1.77
N SER A 331 -2.75 23.05 0.56
CA SER A 331 -1.99 23.41 -0.65
C SER A 331 -2.93 23.71 -1.81
N ALA A 332 -2.60 24.74 -2.60
CA ALA A 332 -3.32 25.09 -3.83
C ALA A 332 -3.12 24.04 -4.95
N ASN A 333 -2.11 23.16 -4.83
CA ASN A 333 -1.89 22.07 -5.79
C ASN A 333 -3.03 21.03 -5.79
N TRP A 334 -3.93 21.08 -4.80
CA TRP A 334 -5.13 20.24 -4.73
C TRP A 334 -6.34 20.84 -5.46
N ASP A 335 -6.25 22.07 -5.97
CA ASP A 335 -7.38 22.72 -6.63
C ASP A 335 -7.74 22.05 -7.95
N THR A 336 -9.06 21.87 -8.14
CA THR A 336 -9.63 21.35 -9.37
C THR A 336 -9.32 22.28 -10.53
N VAL A 337 -8.71 21.75 -11.58
CA VAL A 337 -8.53 22.51 -12.82
C VAL A 337 -9.79 22.37 -13.66
N ALA A 338 -10.55 23.46 -13.78
CA ALA A 338 -11.80 23.50 -14.51
C ALA A 338 -11.68 24.33 -15.80
N VAL A 339 -12.15 23.79 -16.92
CA VAL A 339 -12.21 24.50 -18.20
C VAL A 339 -13.53 24.22 -18.91
N THR A 340 -14.13 25.24 -19.52
CA THR A 340 -15.29 25.08 -20.41
C THR A 340 -14.85 25.24 -21.85
N ARG A 341 -15.21 24.29 -22.72
CA ARG A 341 -14.92 24.29 -24.17
C ARG A 341 -16.16 23.99 -25.00
N THR A 342 -16.20 24.57 -26.19
CA THR A 342 -17.16 24.16 -27.21
C THR A 342 -16.57 22.97 -27.95
N ALA A 343 -17.35 21.92 -28.17
CA ALA A 343 -16.93 20.74 -28.90
C ALA A 343 -18.10 20.11 -29.67
N ASN A 344 -17.76 19.32 -30.68
CA ASN A 344 -18.68 18.53 -31.47
C ASN A 344 -18.75 17.10 -30.95
N TYR A 345 -19.96 16.61 -30.72
CA TYR A 345 -20.25 15.21 -30.43
C TYR A 345 -21.06 14.59 -31.57
N THR A 346 -20.78 13.33 -31.90
CA THR A 346 -21.58 12.56 -32.86
C THR A 346 -21.78 11.13 -32.38
N VAL A 347 -23.01 10.65 -32.49
CA VAL A 347 -23.36 9.25 -32.13
C VAL A 347 -22.59 8.22 -32.95
N ALA A 348 -22.16 8.58 -34.17
CA ALA A 348 -21.34 7.72 -35.03
C ALA A 348 -19.92 7.47 -34.48
N ASN A 349 -19.42 8.38 -33.63
CA ASN A 349 -18.17 8.24 -32.88
C ASN A 349 -18.44 8.49 -31.41
N ALA A 350 -19.28 7.63 -30.84
CA ALA A 350 -19.92 7.76 -29.54
C ALA A 350 -18.99 8.04 -28.35
N THR A 351 -17.69 7.79 -28.43
CA THR A 351 -16.72 8.09 -27.35
C THR A 351 -15.76 9.21 -27.70
N ARG A 352 -16.10 10.11 -28.63
CA ARG A 352 -15.20 11.17 -29.10
C ARG A 352 -15.88 12.53 -29.08
N LEU A 353 -15.16 13.53 -28.57
CA LEU A 353 -15.47 14.94 -28.82
C LEU A 353 -14.43 15.52 -29.78
N SER A 354 -14.87 16.10 -30.89
CA SER A 354 -14.00 16.72 -31.90
C SER A 354 -14.17 18.24 -31.95
N ASP A 355 -13.31 18.90 -32.73
CA ASP A 355 -13.40 20.34 -33.02
C ASP A 355 -13.45 21.19 -31.74
N ILE A 356 -12.67 20.77 -30.74
CA ILE A 356 -12.68 21.36 -29.41
C ILE A 356 -12.00 22.72 -29.47
N SER A 357 -12.66 23.76 -28.96
CA SER A 357 -11.98 25.04 -28.79
C SER A 357 -10.80 24.87 -27.83
N ASN A 358 -9.59 25.30 -28.20
CA ASN A 358 -8.37 25.17 -27.39
C ASN A 358 -8.22 23.80 -26.66
N ILE A 359 -8.08 22.72 -27.43
CA ILE A 359 -7.89 21.37 -26.89
C ILE A 359 -6.65 21.23 -25.99
N ALA A 360 -5.59 22.00 -26.23
CA ALA A 360 -4.36 21.95 -25.43
C ALA A 360 -4.61 22.25 -23.94
N GLY A 361 -5.67 23.01 -23.64
CA GLY A 361 -6.09 23.31 -22.27
C GLY A 361 -7.05 22.29 -21.63
N VAL A 362 -7.41 21.19 -22.31
CA VAL A 362 -8.25 20.11 -21.73
C VAL A 362 -7.37 19.04 -21.10
N PRO A 363 -7.40 18.82 -19.78
CA PRO A 363 -6.60 17.78 -19.14
C PRO A 363 -7.13 16.36 -19.39
N VAL A 364 -6.23 15.38 -19.48
CA VAL A 364 -6.58 13.95 -19.40
C VAL A 364 -6.99 13.63 -17.95
N GLY A 365 -8.00 12.77 -17.79
CA GLY A 365 -8.61 12.45 -16.50
C GLY A 365 -9.64 13.47 -16.02
N SER A 366 -9.96 14.50 -16.80
CA SER A 366 -11.04 15.43 -16.46
C SER A 366 -12.41 14.76 -16.52
N ARG A 367 -13.23 14.97 -15.48
CA ARG A 367 -14.65 14.63 -15.48
C ARG A 367 -15.40 15.59 -16.40
N LEU A 368 -16.24 15.04 -17.28
CA LEU A 368 -17.04 15.80 -18.23
C LEU A 368 -18.43 16.10 -17.63
N SER A 369 -18.93 17.31 -17.87
CA SER A 369 -20.33 17.68 -17.66
C SER A 369 -20.87 18.55 -18.79
N GLY A 370 -22.19 18.50 -18.97
CA GLY A 370 -22.90 19.21 -20.03
C GLY A 370 -24.21 18.52 -20.37
N VAL A 371 -24.95 19.08 -21.31
CA VAL A 371 -26.21 18.48 -21.80
C VAL A 371 -25.92 17.10 -22.38
N GLY A 372 -26.69 16.10 -21.95
CA GLY A 372 -26.55 14.73 -22.47
C GLY A 372 -25.38 13.92 -21.93
N VAL A 373 -24.66 14.43 -20.93
CA VAL A 373 -23.55 13.72 -20.29
C VAL A 373 -24.05 12.92 -19.09
N GLY A 374 -23.89 11.60 -19.13
CA GLY A 374 -24.19 10.72 -17.99
C GLY A 374 -23.24 10.95 -16.81
N ARG A 375 -23.46 10.25 -15.68
CA ARG A 375 -22.54 10.34 -14.54
C ARG A 375 -21.19 9.73 -14.89
N GLU A 376 -20.13 10.25 -14.28
CA GLU A 376 -18.80 9.65 -14.29
C GLU A 376 -18.23 9.36 -15.70
N VAL A 377 -18.47 10.28 -16.64
CA VAL A 377 -17.80 10.32 -17.95
C VAL A 377 -16.52 11.14 -17.85
N TYR A 378 -15.40 10.58 -18.30
CA TYR A 378 -14.07 11.17 -18.17
C TYR A 378 -13.36 11.30 -19.52
N VAL A 379 -12.43 12.25 -19.61
CA VAL A 379 -11.45 12.31 -20.70
C VAL A 379 -10.41 11.20 -20.48
N ARG A 380 -10.40 10.22 -21.37
CA ARG A 380 -9.48 9.08 -21.34
C ARG A 380 -8.15 9.39 -22.03
N ALA A 381 -8.22 10.07 -23.18
CA ALA A 381 -7.05 10.42 -23.97
C ALA A 381 -7.28 11.72 -24.75
N ARG A 382 -6.21 12.41 -25.11
CA ARG A 382 -6.25 13.67 -25.87
C ARG A 382 -5.32 13.61 -27.07
N ASN A 383 -5.82 14.02 -28.23
CA ASN A 383 -5.02 14.18 -29.45
C ASN A 383 -5.12 15.63 -29.95
N THR A 384 -4.08 16.41 -29.67
CA THR A 384 -4.00 17.83 -30.06
C THR A 384 -3.91 17.99 -31.59
N GLY A 385 -3.14 17.14 -32.29
CA GLY A 385 -2.95 17.24 -33.73
C GLY A 385 -4.21 16.95 -34.54
N ALA A 386 -5.04 16.03 -34.07
CA ALA A 386 -6.32 15.67 -34.68
C ALA A 386 -7.54 16.32 -34.00
N ASN A 387 -7.30 17.34 -33.16
CA ASN A 387 -8.28 18.15 -32.43
C ASN A 387 -9.45 17.36 -31.82
N HIS A 388 -9.16 16.32 -31.03
CA HIS A 388 -10.20 15.58 -30.32
C HIS A 388 -9.73 14.98 -28.98
N VAL A 389 -10.70 14.73 -28.10
CA VAL A 389 -10.51 13.85 -26.94
C VAL A 389 -11.32 12.56 -27.10
N THR A 390 -10.83 11.51 -26.45
CA THR A 390 -11.55 10.25 -26.27
C THR A 390 -12.15 10.21 -24.88
N LEU A 391 -13.41 9.77 -24.77
CA LEU A 391 -14.18 9.68 -23.53
C LEU A 391 -14.20 8.25 -22.97
N SER A 392 -14.44 8.12 -21.67
CA SER A 392 -14.63 6.84 -20.99
C SER A 392 -15.94 6.14 -21.38
N GLN A 393 -16.97 6.91 -21.70
CA GLN A 393 -18.32 6.43 -22.04
C GLN A 393 -19.01 7.32 -23.08
N PRO A 394 -20.01 6.80 -23.79
CA PRO A 394 -20.88 7.61 -24.65
C PRO A 394 -21.79 8.61 -23.95
N LEU A 395 -22.31 9.55 -24.73
CA LEU A 395 -23.26 10.58 -24.30
C LEU A 395 -24.65 10.31 -24.88
N HIS A 396 -25.69 10.51 -24.07
CA HIS A 396 -27.09 10.23 -24.43
C HIS A 396 -27.82 11.44 -25.05
N GLY A 397 -27.15 12.59 -25.19
CA GLY A 397 -27.75 13.87 -25.65
C GLY A 397 -28.00 14.02 -27.15
N GLY A 398 -27.62 13.03 -27.97
CA GLY A 398 -27.63 13.14 -29.43
C GLY A 398 -26.49 13.97 -30.01
N SER A 399 -26.32 13.94 -31.34
CA SER A 399 -25.22 14.65 -32.04
C SER A 399 -25.41 16.17 -32.04
N GLY A 400 -24.32 16.92 -31.90
CA GLY A 400 -24.36 18.37 -31.98
C GLY A 400 -23.09 19.06 -31.48
N THR A 401 -23.05 20.38 -31.68
CA THR A 401 -22.04 21.28 -31.12
C THR A 401 -22.56 21.87 -29.83
N GLN A 402 -21.85 21.70 -28.72
CA GLN A 402 -22.28 22.23 -27.44
C GLN A 402 -21.09 22.60 -26.54
N GLN A 403 -21.38 23.37 -25.48
CA GLN A 403 -20.41 23.66 -24.43
C GLN A 403 -20.37 22.51 -23.43
N PHE A 404 -19.15 22.11 -23.08
CA PHE A 404 -18.87 21.13 -22.05
C PHE A 404 -17.90 21.71 -21.02
N THR A 405 -18.09 21.32 -19.76
CA THR A 405 -17.16 21.63 -18.68
C THR A 405 -16.34 20.40 -18.34
N PHE A 406 -15.02 20.58 -18.25
CA PHE A 406 -14.02 19.57 -17.95
C PHE A 406 -13.39 19.90 -16.60
N GLU A 407 -13.50 18.99 -15.63
CA GLU A 407 -13.04 19.19 -14.26
C GLU A 407 -11.96 18.16 -13.94
N ARG A 408 -10.70 18.58 -13.87
CA ARG A 408 -9.61 17.71 -13.41
C ARG A 408 -9.47 17.81 -11.90
N TYR A 409 -10.05 16.84 -11.21
CA TYR A 409 -9.78 16.64 -9.78
C TYR A 409 -8.31 16.22 -9.58
N GLN A 410 -7.77 16.56 -8.41
CA GLN A 410 -6.41 16.25 -8.00
C GLN A 410 -6.42 15.04 -7.07
N TYR A 411 -5.52 14.08 -7.29
CA TYR A 411 -5.53 12.77 -6.61
C TYR A 411 -4.26 12.57 -5.81
N MET A 412 -4.33 11.93 -4.64
CA MET A 412 -3.12 11.53 -3.91
C MET A 412 -2.23 10.64 -4.75
N LEU A 413 -2.82 9.66 -5.46
CA LEU A 413 -2.13 8.79 -6.41
C LEU A 413 -2.78 8.89 -7.78
N ASP A 414 -2.01 9.34 -8.77
CA ASP A 414 -2.48 9.53 -10.14
C ASP A 414 -1.78 8.55 -11.09
N PHE A 415 -2.55 7.61 -11.65
CA PHE A 415 -2.07 6.62 -12.61
C PHE A 415 -2.49 6.95 -14.05
N SER A 416 -3.08 8.12 -14.32
CA SER A 416 -3.70 8.40 -15.63
C SER A 416 -2.74 8.41 -16.82
N GLY A 417 -1.43 8.52 -16.58
CA GLY A 417 -0.40 8.48 -17.62
C GLY A 417 -0.12 7.07 -18.20
N PHE A 418 -0.49 6.00 -17.50
CA PHE A 418 -0.28 4.63 -18.00
C PHE A 418 -1.32 4.27 -19.07
N SER A 419 -0.85 3.84 -20.25
CA SER A 419 -1.69 3.15 -21.24
C SER A 419 -2.09 1.74 -20.78
N GLY A 420 -1.39 1.14 -19.81
CA GLY A 420 -1.75 -0.18 -19.29
C GLY A 420 -1.06 -0.59 -17.99
N LEU A 421 -1.78 -0.65 -16.87
CA LEU A 421 -1.23 -1.16 -15.61
C LEU A 421 -2.06 -2.34 -15.08
N ARG A 422 -1.41 -3.49 -14.86
CA ARG A 422 -2.06 -4.71 -14.33
C ARG A 422 -1.43 -5.14 -13.02
N ASN A 423 -2.24 -5.76 -12.16
CA ASN A 423 -1.81 -6.38 -10.90
C ASN A 423 -1.15 -5.40 -9.91
N PHE A 424 -1.60 -4.14 -9.89
CA PHE A 424 -1.22 -3.20 -8.84
C PHE A 424 -2.23 -3.26 -7.68
N GLU A 425 -1.72 -3.33 -6.46
CA GLU A 425 -2.52 -3.53 -5.25
C GLU A 425 -2.18 -2.47 -4.20
N VAL A 426 -3.20 -1.99 -3.49
CA VAL A 426 -3.07 -1.08 -2.36
C VAL A 426 -3.68 -1.75 -1.14
N HIS A 427 -2.87 -2.00 -0.12
CA HIS A 427 -3.25 -2.75 1.07
C HIS A 427 -3.08 -1.90 2.32
N ASN A 428 -4.07 -1.89 3.21
CA ASN A 428 -3.91 -1.30 4.55
C ASN A 428 -3.40 0.16 4.54
N ILE A 429 -3.87 0.95 3.55
CA ILE A 429 -3.57 2.38 3.43
C ILE A 429 -4.78 3.19 3.90
N GLU A 430 -4.55 4.19 4.76
CA GLU A 430 -5.50 5.28 5.01
C GLU A 430 -5.19 6.47 4.09
N PHE A 431 -6.09 6.76 3.16
CA PHE A 431 -6.10 7.97 2.34
C PHE A 431 -6.82 9.10 3.07
N ARG A 432 -6.07 10.00 3.70
CA ARG A 432 -6.58 11.14 4.48
C ARG A 432 -6.68 12.38 3.62
N CYS A 433 -7.73 12.43 2.80
CA CYS A 433 -7.96 13.52 1.86
C CYS A 433 -8.47 14.81 2.52
N ARG A 434 -9.07 14.72 3.71
CA ARG A 434 -9.50 15.87 4.55
C ARG A 434 -10.41 16.89 3.86
N GLY A 435 -11.12 16.51 2.81
CA GLY A 435 -11.95 17.37 1.97
C GLY A 435 -11.16 18.25 0.99
N ARG A 436 -9.85 17.98 0.80
CA ARG A 436 -8.95 18.79 -0.02
C ARG A 436 -8.80 18.24 -1.44
N CYS A 437 -8.67 16.92 -1.57
CA CYS A 437 -8.40 16.23 -2.83
C CYS A 437 -9.16 14.92 -2.97
N SER A 438 -9.04 14.28 -4.13
CA SER A 438 -9.47 12.89 -4.39
C SER A 438 -8.35 11.90 -4.01
N ALA A 439 -8.66 10.61 -3.88
CA ALA A 439 -7.66 9.64 -3.41
C ALA A 439 -6.87 8.99 -4.56
N VAL A 440 -7.52 8.21 -5.42
CA VAL A 440 -6.83 7.44 -6.48
C VAL A 440 -7.50 7.61 -7.85
N MET A 441 -6.72 7.95 -8.86
CA MET A 441 -7.12 7.87 -10.27
C MET A 441 -6.45 6.67 -10.93
N LEU A 442 -7.25 5.74 -11.47
CA LEU A 442 -6.80 4.53 -12.13
C LEU A 442 -6.16 4.82 -13.50
N PRO A 443 -5.34 3.88 -14.03
CA PRO A 443 -4.77 3.97 -15.38
C PRO A 443 -5.82 3.96 -16.49
N GLU A 444 -5.41 4.37 -17.71
CA GLU A 444 -6.28 4.39 -18.89
C GLU A 444 -6.87 3.01 -19.19
N ASP A 445 -6.00 2.00 -19.25
CA ASP A 445 -6.33 0.59 -19.43
C ASP A 445 -5.46 -0.25 -18.49
N GLY A 446 -5.70 -1.56 -18.48
CA GLY A 446 -5.16 -2.46 -17.49
C GLY A 446 -6.24 -3.32 -16.86
N ARG A 447 -5.87 -4.10 -15.87
CA ARG A 447 -6.77 -5.06 -15.20
C ARG A 447 -6.29 -5.36 -13.80
N ILE A 448 -7.22 -5.71 -12.91
CA ILE A 448 -6.91 -6.28 -11.59
C ILE A 448 -6.17 -5.24 -10.70
N MET A 449 -6.69 -4.01 -10.67
CA MET A 449 -6.39 -3.07 -9.58
C MET A 449 -7.10 -3.55 -8.30
N ARG A 450 -6.40 -3.60 -7.16
CA ARG A 450 -7.01 -4.07 -5.90
C ARG A 450 -6.82 -3.08 -4.77
N PHE A 451 -7.90 -2.83 -4.03
CA PHE A 451 -7.91 -2.06 -2.80
C PHE A 451 -8.42 -2.99 -1.70
N MET A 452 -7.55 -3.30 -0.74
CA MET A 452 -7.82 -4.27 0.32
C MET A 452 -7.58 -3.63 1.67
N ASN A 453 -8.60 -3.64 2.55
CA ASN A 453 -8.49 -3.08 3.90
C ASN A 453 -8.04 -1.61 3.92
N CYS A 454 -8.47 -0.81 2.93
CA CYS A 454 -8.13 0.61 2.83
C CYS A 454 -9.20 1.49 3.47
N ASP A 455 -8.77 2.63 3.99
CA ASP A 455 -9.66 3.66 4.53
C ASP A 455 -9.58 4.92 3.66
N PHE A 456 -10.71 5.35 3.12
CA PHE A 456 -10.85 6.58 2.35
C PHE A 456 -11.51 7.65 3.24
N ASP A 457 -10.69 8.50 3.89
CA ASP A 457 -11.15 9.56 4.78
C ASP A 457 -11.38 10.87 4.04
N ARG A 458 -12.66 11.20 3.90
CA ARG A 458 -13.16 12.49 3.41
C ARG A 458 -12.51 12.94 2.09
N PRO A 459 -12.52 12.16 1.00
CA PRO A 459 -12.23 12.70 -0.33
C PRO A 459 -13.12 13.91 -0.66
N ARG A 460 -12.56 14.92 -1.32
CA ARG A 460 -13.30 16.10 -1.79
C ARG A 460 -14.33 15.70 -2.85
N ASP A 461 -13.87 14.97 -3.87
CA ASP A 461 -14.70 14.61 -5.02
C ASP A 461 -14.82 13.09 -5.18
N ARG A 462 -13.70 12.35 -5.31
CA ARG A 462 -13.70 10.91 -5.61
C ARG A 462 -12.74 10.13 -4.72
N ALA A 463 -13.14 8.94 -4.26
CA ALA A 463 -12.20 8.03 -3.63
C ALA A 463 -11.41 7.27 -4.71
N ILE A 464 -12.08 6.57 -5.63
CA ILE A 464 -11.44 5.83 -6.73
C ILE A 464 -12.09 6.21 -8.06
N THR A 465 -11.30 6.73 -8.99
CA THR A 465 -11.78 7.13 -10.32
C THR A 465 -11.21 6.23 -11.41
N SER A 466 -12.08 5.60 -12.19
CA SER A 466 -11.76 4.96 -13.45
C SER A 466 -12.01 5.91 -14.62
N ILE A 467 -10.93 6.33 -15.30
CA ILE A 467 -11.00 7.18 -16.51
C ILE A 467 -11.14 6.37 -17.81
N GLY A 468 -10.94 5.06 -17.72
CA GLY A 468 -11.00 4.13 -18.84
C GLY A 468 -11.24 2.71 -18.32
N GLN A 469 -10.58 1.72 -18.92
CA GLN A 469 -10.80 0.29 -18.69
C GLN A 469 -9.86 -0.29 -17.61
N GLY A 470 -8.98 0.50 -17.00
CA GLY A 470 -8.10 0.07 -15.91
C GLY A 470 -8.80 -0.60 -14.71
N CYS A 471 -10.10 -0.34 -14.52
CA CYS A 471 -10.93 -1.00 -13.50
C CYS A 471 -11.44 -2.40 -13.89
N GLN A 472 -11.13 -2.93 -15.08
CA GLN A 472 -11.55 -4.27 -15.49
C GLN A 472 -11.06 -5.32 -14.48
N GLY A 473 -11.99 -6.03 -13.86
CA GLY A 473 -11.68 -6.99 -12.81
C GLY A 473 -11.16 -6.36 -11.50
N MET A 474 -11.45 -5.08 -11.22
CA MET A 474 -11.00 -4.39 -10.00
C MET A 474 -11.67 -4.95 -8.74
N TRP A 475 -10.92 -4.97 -7.64
CA TRP A 475 -11.40 -5.43 -6.33
C TRP A 475 -11.41 -4.26 -5.35
N ILE A 476 -12.54 -4.05 -4.69
CA ILE A 476 -12.68 -3.15 -3.54
C ILE A 476 -13.24 -4.02 -2.42
N ASP A 477 -12.39 -4.41 -1.47
CA ASP A 477 -12.72 -5.44 -0.48
C ASP A 477 -12.29 -5.02 0.93
N HIS A 478 -13.21 -5.14 1.88
CA HIS A 478 -13.00 -4.78 3.30
C HIS A 478 -12.56 -3.32 3.52
N CYS A 479 -12.95 -2.40 2.64
CA CYS A 479 -12.60 -0.98 2.74
C CYS A 479 -13.63 -0.16 3.53
N GLN A 480 -13.18 0.94 4.11
CA GLN A 480 -14.03 1.96 4.73
C GLN A 480 -14.05 3.25 3.89
N PHE A 481 -15.23 3.79 3.62
CA PHE A 481 -15.43 5.03 2.88
C PHE A 481 -16.18 6.05 3.73
N ARG A 482 -15.57 7.21 4.00
CA ARG A 482 -16.20 8.32 4.72
C ARG A 482 -16.25 9.56 3.83
N SER A 483 -17.45 10.03 3.51
CA SER A 483 -17.63 11.22 2.68
C SER A 483 -17.14 12.49 3.38
N SER A 484 -16.62 13.46 2.62
CA SER A 484 -16.35 14.82 3.12
C SER A 484 -17.63 15.63 3.33
N GLN A 485 -18.74 15.20 2.72
CA GLN A 485 -20.02 15.90 2.66
C GLN A 485 -21.07 15.30 3.61
N GLN A 486 -20.63 14.58 4.66
CA GLN A 486 -21.51 14.05 5.72
C GLN A 486 -22.47 15.10 6.31
N PRO A 487 -22.07 16.37 6.52
CA PRO A 487 -22.98 17.39 7.06
C PRO A 487 -24.08 17.85 6.09
N LEU A 488 -24.00 17.51 4.81
CA LEU A 488 -24.99 17.92 3.80
C LEU A 488 -26.17 16.95 3.78
N ASP A 489 -27.33 17.47 3.37
CA ASP A 489 -28.48 16.65 3.02
C ASP A 489 -28.16 15.74 1.83
N ALA A 490 -28.82 14.60 1.73
CA ALA A 490 -28.50 13.57 0.74
C ALA A 490 -28.55 14.12 -0.69
N GLN A 491 -29.55 14.93 -1.04
CA GLN A 491 -29.70 15.49 -2.39
C GLN A 491 -28.60 16.50 -2.78
N ASP A 492 -27.91 17.11 -1.82
CA ASP A 492 -26.89 18.14 -2.05
C ASP A 492 -25.48 17.56 -2.14
N ARG A 493 -25.31 16.26 -1.88
CA ARG A 493 -24.02 15.58 -1.99
C ARG A 493 -23.67 15.35 -3.46
N THR A 494 -22.38 15.49 -3.76
CA THR A 494 -21.77 15.29 -5.09
C THR A 494 -20.53 14.40 -5.06
N ALA A 495 -19.99 14.10 -3.87
CA ALA A 495 -18.86 13.19 -3.72
C ALA A 495 -19.29 11.75 -3.98
N ILE A 496 -18.49 11.02 -4.78
CA ILE A 496 -18.76 9.62 -5.19
C ILE A 496 -17.61 8.74 -4.74
N ALA A 497 -17.90 7.60 -4.11
CA ALA A 497 -16.84 6.74 -3.62
C ALA A 497 -16.07 6.11 -4.78
N PHE A 498 -16.73 5.47 -5.75
CA PHE A 498 -16.04 4.98 -6.94
C PHE A 498 -16.89 4.97 -8.22
N ASN A 499 -16.23 4.87 -9.37
CA ASN A 499 -16.87 4.50 -10.63
C ASN A 499 -16.15 3.34 -11.33
N ALA A 500 -16.84 2.68 -12.26
CA ALA A 500 -16.29 1.63 -13.11
C ALA A 500 -16.78 1.76 -14.55
N ASN A 501 -15.88 1.54 -15.52
CA ASN A 501 -16.21 1.48 -16.96
C ASN A 501 -16.09 0.06 -17.56
N GLY A 502 -15.36 -0.84 -16.89
CA GLY A 502 -15.06 -2.20 -17.35
C GLY A 502 -15.80 -3.29 -16.58
N ASN A 503 -15.67 -4.54 -17.00
CA ASN A 503 -16.42 -5.68 -16.47
C ASN A 503 -15.80 -6.30 -15.21
N ASP A 504 -16.53 -7.23 -14.60
CA ASP A 504 -16.04 -8.23 -13.64
C ASP A 504 -15.48 -7.66 -12.31
N ASN A 505 -15.92 -6.46 -11.94
CA ASN A 505 -15.54 -5.84 -10.67
C ASN A 505 -16.10 -6.61 -9.46
N LYS A 506 -15.31 -6.72 -8.39
CA LYS A 506 -15.70 -7.32 -7.12
C LYS A 506 -15.73 -6.27 -6.02
N ILE A 507 -16.93 -5.90 -5.59
CA ILE A 507 -17.18 -4.87 -4.59
C ILE A 507 -17.75 -5.55 -3.35
N ARG A 508 -16.93 -5.77 -2.33
CA ARG A 508 -17.28 -6.70 -1.24
C ARG A 508 -16.94 -6.19 0.15
N ASN A 509 -17.78 -6.52 1.12
CA ASN A 509 -17.50 -6.34 2.55
C ASN A 509 -17.10 -4.91 2.95
N ASN A 510 -17.55 -3.88 2.21
CA ASN A 510 -17.18 -2.50 2.46
C ASN A 510 -18.18 -1.80 3.39
N ARG A 511 -17.70 -0.79 4.12
CA ARG A 511 -18.55 0.13 4.89
C ARG A 511 -18.50 1.54 4.30
N VAL A 512 -19.65 2.13 4.01
CA VAL A 512 -19.75 3.38 3.23
C VAL A 512 -20.70 4.37 3.91
N VAL A 513 -20.19 5.56 4.19
CA VAL A 513 -20.81 6.54 5.08
C VAL A 513 -21.12 7.84 4.33
N LEU A 514 -22.41 8.06 4.05
CA LEU A 514 -23.01 9.34 3.62
C LEU A 514 -22.41 9.94 2.33
N TRP A 515 -22.29 9.12 1.29
CA TRP A 515 -21.86 9.54 -0.04
C TRP A 515 -23.07 9.91 -0.92
N ALA A 516 -22.86 10.70 -1.98
CA ALA A 516 -23.89 10.89 -3.01
C ALA A 516 -24.22 9.55 -3.66
N HIS A 517 -23.17 8.86 -4.12
CA HIS A 517 -23.22 7.49 -4.61
C HIS A 517 -22.06 6.69 -4.02
N PHE A 518 -22.33 5.46 -3.57
CA PHE A 518 -21.28 4.48 -3.34
C PHE A 518 -20.59 4.13 -4.66
N GLY A 519 -21.34 3.83 -5.70
CA GLY A 519 -20.78 3.41 -6.99
C GLY A 519 -21.60 3.84 -8.20
N VAL A 520 -20.92 4.27 -9.27
CA VAL A 520 -21.49 4.39 -10.62
C VAL A 520 -20.78 3.42 -11.56
N MET A 521 -21.49 2.38 -12.00
CA MET A 521 -20.87 1.22 -12.63
C MET A 521 -21.47 0.96 -14.01
N ASN A 522 -20.68 1.20 -15.05
CA ASN A 522 -20.87 0.56 -16.34
C ASN A 522 -20.14 -0.80 -16.36
N GLY A 523 -20.21 -1.50 -17.49
CA GLY A 523 -19.70 -2.86 -17.63
C GLY A 523 -20.76 -3.88 -17.21
N SER A 524 -20.32 -5.11 -17.01
CA SER A 524 -21.17 -6.24 -16.69
C SER A 524 -20.38 -7.30 -15.90
N GLY A 525 -21.06 -8.31 -15.36
CA GLY A 525 -20.37 -9.40 -14.64
C GLY A 525 -19.95 -9.04 -13.22
N HIS A 526 -20.52 -7.99 -12.63
CA HIS A 526 -20.09 -7.53 -11.31
C HIS A 526 -20.59 -8.45 -10.18
N ILE A 527 -19.78 -8.54 -9.13
CA ILE A 527 -20.15 -9.16 -7.85
C ILE A 527 -20.17 -8.06 -6.81
N ILE A 528 -21.36 -7.75 -6.29
CA ILE A 528 -21.59 -6.71 -5.29
C ILE A 528 -22.21 -7.38 -4.06
N SER A 529 -21.41 -7.63 -3.02
CA SER A 529 -21.87 -8.46 -1.91
C SER A 529 -21.34 -8.08 -0.54
N GLY A 530 -22.17 -8.19 0.50
CA GLY A 530 -21.75 -7.97 1.89
C GLY A 530 -21.39 -6.51 2.21
N ASN A 531 -21.73 -5.56 1.33
CA ASN A 531 -21.47 -4.15 1.58
C ASN A 531 -22.54 -3.56 2.48
N HIS A 532 -22.13 -2.60 3.32
CA HIS A 532 -23.03 -1.81 4.15
C HIS A 532 -22.85 -0.34 3.78
N PHE A 533 -23.82 0.23 3.07
CA PHE A 533 -23.77 1.62 2.65
C PHE A 533 -25.03 2.38 3.05
N PHE A 534 -24.81 3.52 3.69
CA PHE A 534 -25.88 4.35 4.23
C PHE A 534 -25.75 5.80 3.76
N ALA A 535 -26.87 6.35 3.29
CA ALA A 535 -26.92 7.63 2.60
C ALA A 535 -27.94 8.60 3.21
N GLY A 536 -28.47 8.31 4.39
CA GLY A 536 -29.48 9.13 5.05
C GLY A 536 -29.01 10.54 5.44
N ASP A 537 -29.96 11.29 5.98
CA ASP A 537 -29.79 12.62 6.57
C ASP A 537 -30.92 12.81 7.60
N THR A 538 -31.08 14.04 8.11
CA THR A 538 -32.10 14.38 9.11
C THR A 538 -33.35 15.03 8.50
N GLN A 539 -33.50 15.06 7.17
CA GLN A 539 -34.62 15.73 6.51
C GLN A 539 -35.90 14.89 6.63
N PRO A 540 -37.02 15.48 7.10
CA PRO A 540 -38.33 14.84 7.05
C PRO A 540 -38.77 14.65 5.60
N GLN A 541 -39.30 13.47 5.28
CA GLN A 541 -39.63 13.06 3.91
C GLN A 541 -38.45 13.29 2.94
N GLY A 542 -37.24 13.07 3.42
CA GLY A 542 -36.03 13.49 2.74
C GLY A 542 -35.87 12.84 1.37
N ILE A 543 -35.37 13.62 0.42
CA ILE A 543 -35.13 13.18 -0.95
C ILE A 543 -33.86 12.33 -0.94
N ARG A 544 -33.96 11.10 -1.43
CA ARG A 544 -32.82 10.18 -1.50
C ARG A 544 -32.26 10.10 -2.92
N GLN A 545 -30.98 9.81 -3.01
CA GLN A 545 -30.26 9.56 -4.26
C GLN A 545 -30.02 8.05 -4.44
N ALA A 546 -29.56 7.68 -5.64
CA ALA A 546 -29.09 6.32 -5.88
C ALA A 546 -27.88 6.03 -4.98
N GLY A 547 -27.85 4.89 -4.30
CA GLY A 547 -26.66 4.44 -3.58
C GLY A 547 -25.68 3.80 -4.54
N LEU A 548 -26.19 2.97 -5.45
CA LEU A 548 -25.40 2.32 -6.49
C LEU A 548 -26.16 2.36 -7.81
N VAL A 549 -25.44 2.67 -8.89
CA VAL A 549 -25.99 2.86 -10.23
C VAL A 549 -25.36 1.84 -11.17
N LEU A 550 -26.18 1.06 -11.87
CA LEU A 550 -25.78 0.20 -12.96
C LEU A 550 -26.20 0.86 -14.28
N THR A 551 -25.25 1.26 -15.10
CA THR A 551 -25.51 2.04 -16.33
C THR A 551 -25.52 1.20 -17.61
N ASN A 552 -25.24 -0.10 -17.51
CA ASN A 552 -25.40 -1.05 -18.60
C ASN A 552 -26.77 -1.71 -18.54
N LYS A 553 -27.42 -1.90 -19.70
CA LYS A 553 -28.76 -2.51 -19.78
C LYS A 553 -28.75 -3.95 -19.29
N ASN A 554 -27.92 -4.81 -19.89
CA ASN A 554 -27.79 -6.19 -19.47
C ASN A 554 -26.55 -6.34 -18.61
N THR A 555 -26.75 -6.34 -17.30
CA THR A 555 -25.65 -6.17 -16.34
C THR A 555 -24.93 -7.48 -16.04
N LYS A 556 -25.59 -8.64 -16.19
CA LYS A 556 -25.03 -9.94 -15.78
C LYS A 556 -24.41 -9.86 -14.36
N THR A 557 -25.10 -9.19 -13.44
CA THR A 557 -24.55 -8.78 -12.13
C THR A 557 -25.29 -9.47 -11.00
N THR A 558 -24.55 -9.81 -9.94
CA THR A 558 -25.09 -10.29 -8.67
C THR A 558 -24.97 -9.19 -7.62
N PHE A 559 -26.10 -8.83 -7.01
CA PHE A 559 -26.22 -7.87 -5.93
C PHE A 559 -26.83 -8.58 -4.71
N SER A 560 -25.98 -9.06 -3.81
CA SER A 560 -26.40 -10.04 -2.80
C SER A 560 -25.89 -9.77 -1.39
N GLY A 561 -26.77 -9.90 -0.38
CA GLY A 561 -26.36 -9.82 1.02
C GLY A 561 -25.84 -8.45 1.45
N ASN A 562 -26.25 -7.37 0.80
CA ASN A 562 -25.87 -6.01 1.15
C ASN A 562 -26.86 -5.38 2.14
N TYR A 563 -26.42 -4.38 2.88
CA TYR A 563 -27.25 -3.47 3.68
C TYR A 563 -27.28 -2.10 2.99
N ILE A 564 -28.46 -1.69 2.54
CA ILE A 564 -28.73 -0.48 1.77
C ILE A 564 -29.63 0.42 2.62
N ASP A 565 -29.10 1.57 3.03
CA ASP A 565 -29.80 2.47 3.95
C ASP A 565 -30.03 3.84 3.31
N ASN A 566 -31.29 4.27 3.26
CA ASN A 566 -31.71 5.59 2.79
C ASN A 566 -31.20 5.95 1.39
N CYS A 567 -31.08 4.96 0.51
CA CYS A 567 -30.79 5.14 -0.91
C CYS A 567 -31.37 3.96 -1.70
N PHE A 568 -31.26 4.03 -3.03
CA PHE A 568 -31.80 3.00 -3.91
C PHE A 568 -30.76 2.44 -4.88
N LEU A 569 -31.01 1.22 -5.36
CA LEU A 569 -30.33 0.65 -6.50
C LEU A 569 -30.96 1.20 -7.78
N GLU A 570 -30.17 1.84 -8.63
CA GLU A 570 -30.65 2.37 -9.91
C GLU A 570 -30.10 1.54 -11.08
N LEU A 571 -30.98 1.17 -12.01
CA LEU A 571 -30.62 0.64 -13.31
C LEU A 571 -30.98 1.66 -14.38
N THR A 572 -30.00 2.02 -15.20
CA THR A 572 -30.17 3.02 -16.25
C THR A 572 -29.34 2.67 -17.48
N ASN A 573 -29.54 3.43 -18.55
CA ASN A 573 -28.74 3.36 -19.76
C ASN A 573 -28.25 4.76 -20.18
N GLU A 574 -27.91 5.58 -19.19
CA GLU A 574 -27.41 6.96 -19.39
C GLU A 574 -26.10 7.06 -20.19
N HIS A 575 -25.43 5.93 -20.44
CA HIS A 575 -24.23 5.82 -21.27
C HIS A 575 -24.50 5.22 -22.67
N ASP A 576 -25.76 5.08 -23.09
CA ASP A 576 -26.09 4.74 -24.48
C ASP A 576 -26.08 5.99 -25.37
N ALA A 577 -25.37 5.91 -26.51
CA ALA A 577 -25.39 6.97 -27.53
C ALA A 577 -26.75 7.08 -28.23
N GLU A 578 -27.48 5.96 -28.32
CA GLU A 578 -28.83 5.86 -28.84
C GLU A 578 -29.73 5.22 -27.77
N PRO A 579 -30.30 6.01 -26.85
CA PRO A 579 -30.99 5.47 -25.68
C PRO A 579 -32.29 4.72 -25.98
N ALA A 580 -32.86 4.88 -27.17
CA ALA A 580 -34.07 4.16 -27.58
C ALA A 580 -33.76 2.72 -27.96
N HIS A 581 -34.53 1.77 -27.46
CA HIS A 581 -34.32 0.36 -27.77
C HIS A 581 -34.84 0.00 -29.17
N THR A 582 -33.94 -0.46 -30.04
CA THR A 582 -34.27 -1.01 -31.36
C THR A 582 -33.95 -2.49 -31.46
N THR A 583 -32.72 -2.88 -31.10
CA THR A 583 -32.20 -4.26 -31.20
C THR A 583 -31.32 -4.61 -29.98
N GLY A 584 -30.89 -5.88 -29.91
CA GLY A 584 -29.97 -6.35 -28.87
C GLY A 584 -30.64 -6.57 -27.50
N PHE A 585 -29.84 -6.49 -26.43
CA PHE A 585 -30.32 -6.70 -25.07
C PHE A 585 -30.96 -5.44 -24.48
N SER A 586 -32.08 -5.63 -23.79
CA SER A 586 -32.67 -4.63 -22.90
C SER A 586 -32.23 -4.87 -21.45
N PHE A 587 -32.83 -4.15 -20.50
CA PHE A 587 -32.60 -4.30 -19.07
C PHE A 587 -32.78 -5.74 -18.59
N GLY A 588 -31.75 -6.30 -17.94
CA GLY A 588 -31.77 -7.71 -17.58
C GLY A 588 -30.47 -8.26 -16.99
N GLY A 589 -30.48 -9.56 -16.69
CA GLY A 589 -29.31 -10.28 -16.17
C GLY A 589 -28.90 -9.85 -14.77
N LEU A 590 -29.82 -9.30 -13.98
CA LEU A 590 -29.57 -8.85 -12.61
C LEU A 590 -30.22 -9.81 -11.60
N THR A 591 -29.43 -10.22 -10.61
CA THR A 591 -29.91 -10.93 -9.42
C THR A 591 -29.76 -10.03 -8.20
N VAL A 592 -30.87 -9.72 -7.54
CA VAL A 592 -30.96 -8.95 -6.30
C VAL A 592 -31.45 -9.88 -5.20
N GLU A 593 -30.54 -10.39 -4.38
CA GLU A 593 -30.87 -11.47 -3.45
C GLU A 593 -30.38 -11.26 -2.01
N GLY A 594 -31.25 -11.54 -1.03
CA GLY A 594 -30.83 -11.60 0.36
C GLY A 594 -30.35 -10.27 0.95
N ASN A 595 -30.73 -9.14 0.37
CA ASN A 595 -30.31 -7.81 0.84
C ASN A 595 -31.25 -7.27 1.91
N ILE A 596 -30.73 -6.35 2.73
CA ILE A 596 -31.51 -5.51 3.63
C ILE A 596 -31.63 -4.14 2.98
N PHE A 597 -32.87 -3.75 2.66
CA PHE A 597 -33.23 -2.43 2.18
C PHE A 597 -33.97 -1.69 3.30
N TYR A 598 -33.37 -0.61 3.79
CA TYR A 598 -33.88 0.18 4.90
C TYR A 598 -33.99 1.65 4.52
N ALA A 599 -35.06 2.32 4.94
CA ALA A 599 -35.19 3.77 4.82
C ALA A 599 -35.90 4.34 6.04
N ILE A 600 -35.59 5.60 6.38
CA ILE A 600 -36.25 6.33 7.47
C ILE A 600 -36.72 7.69 6.98
N ASP A 601 -37.92 8.07 7.39
CA ASP A 601 -38.52 9.39 7.11
C ASP A 601 -38.39 9.81 5.64
N VAL A 602 -38.64 8.88 4.71
CA VAL A 602 -38.65 9.13 3.26
C VAL A 602 -40.05 9.50 2.76
N ALA A 603 -40.12 10.18 1.62
CA ALA A 603 -41.40 10.48 0.98
C ALA A 603 -42.12 9.20 0.49
N PRO A 604 -43.47 9.19 0.40
CA PRO A 604 -44.23 8.00 0.00
C PRO A 604 -43.87 7.41 -1.37
N TRP A 605 -43.41 8.25 -2.31
CA TRP A 605 -42.97 7.85 -3.66
C TRP A 605 -41.51 7.38 -3.74
N PHE A 606 -40.82 7.21 -2.60
CA PHE A 606 -39.52 6.56 -2.54
C PHE A 606 -39.65 5.07 -2.90
N SER A 607 -38.64 4.51 -3.55
CA SER A 607 -38.56 3.09 -3.86
C SER A 607 -37.10 2.64 -3.82
N PHE A 608 -36.87 1.40 -3.41
CA PHE A 608 -35.53 0.83 -3.21
C PHE A 608 -34.87 0.37 -4.51
N ILE A 609 -35.66 0.03 -5.52
CA ILE A 609 -35.17 -0.37 -6.86
C ILE A 609 -35.79 0.56 -7.90
N VAL A 610 -34.95 1.27 -8.63
CA VAL A 610 -35.39 2.28 -9.61
C VAL A 610 -34.87 1.91 -11.00
N MET A 611 -35.78 1.80 -11.95
CA MET A 611 -35.46 1.68 -13.38
C MET A 611 -35.57 3.05 -14.03
N LYS A 612 -34.52 3.52 -14.70
CA LYS A 612 -34.50 4.82 -15.39
C LYS A 612 -34.06 4.68 -16.84
N PRO A 613 -34.99 4.33 -17.76
CA PRO A 613 -34.70 4.25 -19.19
C PRO A 613 -34.51 5.65 -19.77
N TYR A 614 -33.40 5.89 -20.46
CA TYR A 614 -33.12 7.15 -21.16
C TYR A 614 -33.76 7.23 -22.56
N GLY A 615 -34.42 6.15 -23.00
CA GLY A 615 -35.20 6.13 -24.23
C GLY A 615 -36.29 5.04 -24.22
N PRO A 616 -37.26 5.12 -25.14
CA PRO A 616 -38.41 4.23 -25.17
C PRO A 616 -38.07 2.81 -25.67
N GLY A 617 -39.02 1.89 -25.51
CA GLY A 617 -38.95 0.55 -26.08
C GLY A 617 -38.21 -0.50 -25.24
N HIS A 618 -37.51 -0.06 -24.19
CA HIS A 618 -36.84 -0.92 -23.23
C HIS A 618 -37.84 -1.73 -22.39
N PHE A 619 -37.48 -2.96 -22.06
CA PHE A 619 -38.26 -3.92 -21.27
C PHE A 619 -37.36 -4.72 -20.32
N LEU A 620 -37.96 -5.49 -19.41
CA LEU A 620 -37.23 -6.38 -18.50
C LEU A 620 -37.09 -7.80 -19.04
N GLN A 621 -35.90 -8.37 -18.93
CA GLN A 621 -35.62 -9.76 -19.28
C GLN A 621 -34.66 -10.43 -18.29
N GLY A 622 -35.11 -11.46 -17.57
CA GLY A 622 -34.24 -12.20 -16.66
C GLY A 622 -33.82 -11.37 -15.43
N LEU A 623 -34.80 -10.74 -14.77
CA LEU A 623 -34.61 -10.06 -13.49
C LEU A 623 -35.08 -10.98 -12.37
N MET A 624 -34.25 -11.15 -11.35
CA MET A 624 -34.60 -11.90 -10.14
C MET A 624 -34.42 -11.01 -8.90
N VAL A 625 -35.50 -10.80 -8.15
CA VAL A 625 -35.50 -10.10 -6.86
C VAL A 625 -36.10 -11.02 -5.80
N SER A 626 -35.26 -11.61 -4.95
CA SER A 626 -35.68 -12.67 -4.03
C SER A 626 -35.02 -12.61 -2.65
N GLY A 627 -35.73 -13.00 -1.60
CA GLY A 627 -35.14 -13.12 -0.26
C GLY A 627 -34.73 -11.80 0.39
N ASN A 628 -35.16 -10.65 -0.13
CA ASN A 628 -34.79 -9.34 0.41
C ASN A 628 -35.75 -8.92 1.53
N VAL A 629 -35.25 -8.07 2.43
CA VAL A 629 -36.07 -7.38 3.44
C VAL A 629 -36.21 -5.93 3.03
N PHE A 630 -37.43 -5.48 2.75
CA PHE A 630 -37.76 -4.07 2.55
C PHE A 630 -38.43 -3.52 3.80
N ARG A 631 -37.84 -2.47 4.37
CA ARG A 631 -38.34 -1.86 5.60
C ARG A 631 -38.24 -0.35 5.58
N THR A 632 -39.32 0.30 6.01
CA THR A 632 -39.31 1.73 6.35
C THR A 632 -39.60 1.93 7.84
N THR A 633 -39.11 3.04 8.40
CA THR A 633 -39.43 3.52 9.75
C THR A 633 -39.82 5.00 9.66
N GLY A 634 -40.78 5.45 10.47
CA GLY A 634 -41.24 6.85 10.48
C GLY A 634 -42.00 7.30 9.22
N ALA A 635 -42.01 6.49 8.16
CA ALA A 635 -42.75 6.69 6.93
C ALA A 635 -43.30 5.37 6.37
N ARG A 636 -44.28 5.48 5.47
CA ARG A 636 -44.71 4.39 4.58
C ARG A 636 -44.42 4.80 3.15
N ILE A 637 -44.09 3.82 2.31
CA ILE A 637 -43.90 4.03 0.87
C ILE A 637 -44.90 3.19 0.08
N ASP A 638 -45.23 3.66 -1.12
CA ASP A 638 -46.18 2.95 -1.97
C ASP A 638 -45.64 1.57 -2.33
N ARG A 639 -44.40 1.53 -2.85
CA ARG A 639 -43.82 0.34 -3.49
C ARG A 639 -42.32 0.21 -3.21
N ALA A 640 -41.81 -1.02 -3.26
CA ALA A 640 -40.37 -1.27 -3.20
C ALA A 640 -39.64 -0.90 -4.51
N ASP A 641 -40.37 -0.74 -5.60
CA ASP A 641 -39.82 -0.56 -6.93
C ASP A 641 -40.60 0.46 -7.78
N LYS A 642 -39.90 1.14 -8.69
CA LYS A 642 -40.52 2.09 -9.64
C LYS A 642 -39.77 2.24 -10.95
N VAL A 643 -40.46 2.79 -11.94
CA VAL A 643 -39.84 3.35 -13.15
C VAL A 643 -39.76 4.86 -12.99
N ASP A 644 -38.56 5.42 -13.08
CA ASP A 644 -38.38 6.86 -13.26
C ASP A 644 -38.65 7.20 -14.73
N THR A 645 -39.80 7.81 -14.97
CA THR A 645 -40.29 8.18 -16.31
C THR A 645 -39.82 9.55 -16.77
N SER A 646 -38.81 10.16 -16.11
CA SER A 646 -38.25 11.46 -16.52
C SER A 646 -37.81 11.51 -17.99
N PHE A 647 -37.41 10.36 -18.56
CA PHE A 647 -37.01 10.25 -19.97
C PHE A 647 -37.94 9.32 -20.75
N ALA A 648 -38.18 8.10 -20.28
CA ALA A 648 -39.05 7.14 -20.93
C ALA A 648 -39.61 6.09 -19.96
N SER A 649 -40.71 5.46 -20.37
CA SER A 649 -41.27 4.29 -19.67
C SER A 649 -40.76 2.97 -20.26
N LEU A 650 -41.11 1.86 -19.61
CA LEU A 650 -40.82 0.51 -20.10
C LEU A 650 -41.94 -0.02 -21.00
N ASN A 651 -41.58 -0.86 -21.97
CA ASN A 651 -42.49 -1.68 -22.75
C ASN A 651 -42.86 -2.94 -21.95
N TYR A 652 -43.88 -2.81 -21.10
CA TYR A 652 -44.39 -3.89 -20.26
C TYR A 652 -44.80 -5.11 -21.08
N GLY A 653 -45.37 -4.92 -22.27
CA GLY A 653 -45.73 -5.98 -23.23
C GLY A 653 -44.58 -6.84 -23.73
N ARG A 654 -43.33 -6.58 -23.33
CA ARG A 654 -42.15 -7.39 -23.67
C ARG A 654 -41.46 -8.03 -22.44
N PHE A 655 -41.98 -7.85 -21.24
CA PHE A 655 -41.39 -8.43 -20.01
C PHE A 655 -41.31 -9.96 -20.08
N ARG A 656 -40.13 -10.53 -19.80
CA ARG A 656 -39.89 -11.96 -19.89
C ARG A 656 -39.01 -12.45 -18.75
N ASN A 657 -39.35 -13.58 -18.13
CA ASN A 657 -38.58 -14.17 -17.05
C ASN A 657 -38.28 -13.16 -15.92
N VAL A 658 -39.32 -12.52 -15.39
CA VAL A 658 -39.23 -11.58 -14.27
C VAL A 658 -39.77 -12.26 -13.02
N VAL A 659 -38.92 -12.38 -12.01
CA VAL A 659 -39.22 -13.01 -10.73
C VAL A 659 -39.03 -12.00 -9.61
N PHE A 660 -40.09 -11.78 -8.83
CA PHE A 660 -40.09 -10.93 -7.65
C PHE A 660 -40.86 -11.66 -6.55
N GLN A 661 -40.17 -12.40 -5.68
CA GLN A 661 -40.81 -13.33 -4.74
C GLN A 661 -39.99 -13.52 -3.47
N ASN A 662 -40.56 -14.15 -2.44
CA ASN A 662 -39.87 -14.47 -1.19
C ASN A 662 -39.24 -13.24 -0.49
N ASN A 663 -39.80 -12.05 -0.66
CA ASN A 663 -39.34 -10.83 0.01
C ASN A 663 -40.24 -10.50 1.21
N ALA A 664 -39.66 -9.86 2.23
CA ALA A 664 -40.39 -9.36 3.38
C ALA A 664 -40.66 -7.85 3.23
N TYR A 665 -41.88 -7.41 3.54
CA TYR A 665 -42.31 -6.01 3.41
C TYR A 665 -42.79 -5.46 4.75
N ASN A 666 -42.20 -4.35 5.19
CA ASN A 666 -42.56 -3.66 6.42
C ASN A 666 -42.66 -2.14 6.15
N GLY A 667 -43.88 -1.60 6.14
CA GLY A 667 -44.11 -0.19 5.79
C GLY A 667 -44.23 0.09 4.28
N ILE A 668 -44.61 -0.93 3.51
CA ILE A 668 -44.88 -0.83 2.07
C ILE A 668 -46.38 -1.08 1.85
N ASP A 669 -47.06 -0.21 1.10
CA ASP A 669 -48.51 -0.29 0.87
C ASP A 669 -48.90 -1.32 -0.18
N TYR A 670 -48.11 -1.43 -1.26
CA TYR A 670 -48.30 -2.38 -2.36
C TYR A 670 -47.08 -3.31 -2.46
N PRO A 671 -47.08 -4.45 -1.75
CA PRO A 671 -46.00 -5.43 -1.80
C PRO A 671 -45.80 -5.98 -3.21
N THR A 672 -44.68 -5.62 -3.83
CA THR A 672 -44.35 -6.03 -5.19
C THR A 672 -44.14 -7.54 -5.32
N GLU A 673 -44.86 -8.21 -6.21
CA GLU A 673 -44.82 -9.67 -6.34
C GLU A 673 -45.07 -10.14 -7.78
N SER A 674 -44.25 -11.06 -8.28
CA SER A 674 -44.48 -11.79 -9.52
C SER A 674 -43.78 -13.16 -9.47
N PRO A 675 -44.53 -14.27 -9.51
CA PRO A 675 -45.99 -14.35 -9.61
C PRO A 675 -46.72 -13.77 -8.39
N THR A 676 -47.78 -12.99 -8.60
CA THR A 676 -48.68 -12.58 -7.51
C THR A 676 -49.83 -13.56 -7.37
N ILE A 677 -50.20 -13.88 -6.14
CA ILE A 677 -51.30 -14.78 -5.80
C ILE A 677 -52.46 -13.95 -5.28
N ILE A 678 -53.61 -14.06 -5.94
CA ILE A 678 -54.81 -13.27 -5.65
C ILE A 678 -55.93 -14.22 -5.28
N LEU A 679 -56.54 -13.99 -4.12
CA LEU A 679 -57.79 -14.61 -3.75
C LEU A 679 -58.94 -13.72 -4.22
N HIS A 680 -59.80 -14.24 -5.10
CA HIS A 680 -60.96 -13.54 -5.64
C HIS A 680 -62.27 -14.16 -5.17
N ASP A 681 -63.11 -13.36 -4.52
CA ASP A 681 -64.48 -13.70 -4.16
C ASP A 681 -65.46 -13.07 -5.15
N GLN A 682 -66.07 -13.91 -5.97
CA GLN A 682 -67.19 -13.51 -6.80
C GLN A 682 -68.50 -13.77 -6.04
N ASN A 683 -69.11 -12.72 -5.49
CA ASN A 683 -70.33 -12.82 -4.68
C ASN A 683 -71.63 -12.74 -5.49
N THR A 684 -71.57 -12.32 -6.75
CA THR A 684 -72.72 -12.18 -7.64
C THR A 684 -72.55 -13.06 -8.87
N ASP A 685 -73.65 -13.61 -9.39
CA ASP A 685 -73.61 -14.45 -10.59
C ASP A 685 -73.18 -13.60 -11.79
N ALA A 686 -72.03 -13.93 -12.36
CA ALA A 686 -71.47 -13.22 -13.50
C ALA A 686 -70.73 -14.15 -14.44
N THR A 687 -70.78 -13.86 -15.75
CA THR A 687 -70.00 -14.58 -16.77
C THR A 687 -68.55 -14.08 -16.87
N SER A 688 -68.24 -12.96 -16.22
CA SER A 688 -66.93 -12.31 -16.27
C SER A 688 -66.51 -11.86 -14.89
N TRP A 689 -65.59 -12.58 -14.27
CA TRP A 689 -65.04 -12.21 -12.96
C TRP A 689 -63.81 -11.33 -13.21
N THR A 690 -63.89 -10.06 -12.83
CA THR A 690 -62.77 -9.11 -12.96
C THR A 690 -61.90 -9.20 -11.73
N ILE A 691 -60.62 -9.52 -11.91
CA ILE A 691 -59.66 -9.73 -10.83
C ILE A 691 -58.54 -8.71 -11.00
N SER A 692 -58.43 -7.79 -10.04
CA SER A 692 -57.34 -6.79 -9.99
C SER A 692 -56.11 -7.39 -9.32
N THR A 693 -54.92 -7.04 -9.82
CA THR A 693 -53.65 -7.38 -9.17
C THR A 693 -53.29 -6.46 -8.01
N GLY A 694 -54.07 -5.40 -7.79
CA GLY A 694 -53.90 -4.47 -6.65
C GLY A 694 -52.56 -3.76 -6.65
N ASP A 695 -52.07 -3.35 -7.83
CA ASP A 695 -50.76 -2.72 -8.05
C ASP A 695 -49.55 -3.55 -7.60
N LYS A 696 -49.70 -4.85 -7.30
CA LYS A 696 -48.59 -5.69 -6.84
C LYS A 696 -47.59 -6.06 -7.91
N LEU A 697 -47.94 -6.01 -9.20
CA LEU A 697 -47.04 -6.44 -10.25
C LEU A 697 -45.79 -5.53 -10.32
N PRO A 698 -44.56 -6.08 -10.50
CA PRO A 698 -43.33 -5.32 -10.62
C PRO A 698 -43.42 -4.15 -11.59
N PHE A 699 -42.94 -3.00 -11.12
CA PHE A 699 -42.78 -1.74 -11.82
C PHE A 699 -44.10 -1.16 -12.35
N GLY A 700 -45.22 -1.49 -11.71
CA GLY A 700 -46.56 -1.15 -12.20
C GLY A 700 -46.88 -1.84 -13.54
N GLY A 701 -46.26 -3.00 -13.79
CA GLY A 701 -46.35 -3.69 -15.06
C GLY A 701 -47.69 -4.39 -15.30
N TRP A 702 -47.87 -4.84 -16.54
CA TRP A 702 -49.12 -5.46 -16.99
C TRP A 702 -49.29 -6.89 -16.49
N ALA A 703 -50.53 -7.32 -16.28
CA ALA A 703 -50.88 -8.71 -16.04
C ALA A 703 -50.73 -9.50 -17.34
N ARG A 704 -49.56 -10.11 -17.57
CA ARG A 704 -49.19 -10.70 -18.86
C ARG A 704 -49.57 -12.16 -19.02
N THR A 705 -49.54 -12.91 -17.92
CA THR A 705 -49.78 -14.35 -17.93
C THR A 705 -50.53 -14.74 -16.67
N VAL A 706 -51.53 -15.61 -16.79
CA VAL A 706 -52.08 -16.34 -15.65
C VAL A 706 -51.55 -17.76 -15.72
N SER A 707 -50.83 -18.15 -14.68
CA SER A 707 -50.14 -19.45 -14.62
C SER A 707 -50.92 -20.50 -13.83
N SER A 708 -51.92 -20.09 -13.05
CA SER A 708 -52.80 -20.98 -12.31
C SER A 708 -54.15 -20.33 -12.01
N VAL A 709 -55.21 -21.13 -12.06
CA VAL A 709 -56.56 -20.81 -11.57
C VAL A 709 -57.05 -22.03 -10.80
N VAL A 710 -57.30 -21.87 -9.50
CA VAL A 710 -57.79 -22.94 -8.63
C VAL A 710 -59.05 -22.45 -7.93
N MET A 711 -60.15 -23.19 -8.07
CA MET A 711 -61.38 -22.92 -7.33
C MET A 711 -61.23 -23.38 -5.88
N GLU A 712 -61.42 -22.48 -4.91
CA GLU A 712 -61.40 -22.82 -3.48
C GLU A 712 -62.79 -23.26 -2.99
N THR A 713 -63.85 -22.73 -3.62
CA THR A 713 -65.24 -23.16 -3.39
C THR A 713 -65.84 -23.71 -4.68
N PRO A 714 -66.80 -24.66 -4.60
CA PRO A 714 -67.54 -25.09 -5.78
C PRO A 714 -68.21 -23.87 -6.45
N PRO A 715 -67.94 -23.59 -7.74
CA PRO A 715 -68.63 -22.53 -8.46
C PRO A 715 -70.13 -22.85 -8.53
N ARG A 716 -70.99 -21.84 -8.41
CA ARG A 716 -72.45 -22.03 -8.42
C ARG A 716 -73.16 -21.02 -9.32
N ASP A 717 -74.29 -21.44 -9.87
CA ASP A 717 -75.19 -20.57 -10.63
C ASP A 717 -76.26 -19.89 -9.74
N SER A 718 -77.18 -19.16 -10.39
CA SER A 718 -78.30 -18.47 -9.73
C SER A 718 -79.29 -19.41 -9.04
N ASN A 719 -79.40 -20.66 -9.49
CA ASN A 719 -80.19 -21.71 -8.87
C ASN A 719 -79.43 -22.44 -7.73
N ASN A 720 -78.24 -21.96 -7.39
CA ASN A 720 -77.35 -22.57 -6.39
C ASN A 720 -76.85 -23.97 -6.77
N THR A 721 -76.90 -24.34 -8.06
CA THR A 721 -76.37 -25.61 -8.57
C THR A 721 -74.86 -25.51 -8.75
N ILE A 722 -74.12 -26.57 -8.42
CA ILE A 722 -72.67 -26.63 -8.64
C ILE A 722 -72.38 -26.68 -10.15
N ARG A 723 -71.49 -25.80 -10.60
CA ARG A 723 -70.96 -25.81 -11.96
C ARG A 723 -69.63 -26.57 -11.99
N HIS A 724 -69.44 -27.37 -13.03
CA HIS A 724 -68.23 -28.14 -13.27
C HIS A 724 -67.39 -27.58 -14.42
N ASP A 725 -67.88 -26.55 -15.09
CA ASP A 725 -67.17 -25.84 -16.16
C ASP A 725 -65.91 -25.18 -15.61
N MET A 726 -64.87 -25.04 -16.45
CA MET A 726 -63.66 -24.29 -16.12
C MET A 726 -63.65 -22.98 -16.91
N PRO A 727 -63.35 -21.82 -16.29
CA PRO A 727 -63.27 -20.58 -17.02
C PRO A 727 -61.99 -20.53 -17.87
N TYR A 728 -62.06 -19.83 -19.00
CA TYR A 728 -60.84 -19.38 -19.67
C TYR A 728 -60.44 -18.00 -19.16
N VAL A 729 -59.18 -17.61 -19.37
CA VAL A 729 -58.64 -16.34 -18.85
C VAL A 729 -58.40 -15.36 -20.00
N THR A 730 -58.77 -14.10 -19.79
CA THR A 730 -58.22 -12.98 -20.57
C THR A 730 -57.32 -12.13 -19.68
N VAL A 731 -56.21 -11.68 -20.24
CA VAL A 731 -55.13 -10.95 -19.54
C VAL A 731 -55.04 -9.53 -20.10
N GLN A 732 -54.30 -8.64 -19.42
CA GLN A 732 -54.14 -7.25 -19.84
C GLN A 732 -55.48 -6.52 -19.95
N GLU A 733 -56.31 -6.68 -18.93
CA GLU A 733 -57.63 -6.05 -18.84
C GLU A 733 -57.56 -4.80 -17.93
N GLY A 734 -58.57 -3.95 -18.02
CA GLY A 734 -58.63 -2.68 -17.27
C GLY A 734 -57.79 -1.58 -17.92
N VAL A 735 -57.89 -0.35 -17.38
CA VAL A 735 -57.22 0.83 -17.95
C VAL A 735 -55.69 0.73 -17.85
N ASN A 736 -55.18 0.06 -16.80
CA ASN A 736 -53.75 -0.11 -16.56
C ASN A 736 -53.19 -1.43 -17.11
N ASN A 737 -54.02 -2.28 -17.74
CA ASN A 737 -53.67 -3.64 -18.16
C ASN A 737 -53.17 -4.54 -17.02
N ASP A 738 -53.56 -4.25 -15.78
CA ASP A 738 -53.16 -4.91 -14.54
C ASP A 738 -54.24 -5.84 -13.99
N GLN A 739 -55.31 -6.08 -14.76
CA GLN A 739 -56.39 -6.97 -14.40
C GLN A 739 -56.41 -8.21 -15.29
N VAL A 740 -57.03 -9.27 -14.78
CA VAL A 740 -57.36 -10.48 -15.54
C VAL A 740 -58.85 -10.76 -15.40
N ARG A 741 -59.45 -11.44 -16.38
CA ARG A 741 -60.85 -11.86 -16.33
C ARG A 741 -60.96 -13.37 -16.42
N LEU A 742 -61.68 -13.98 -15.49
CA LEU A 742 -62.15 -15.35 -15.63
C LEU A 742 -63.49 -15.33 -16.36
N ARG A 743 -63.53 -15.96 -17.54
CA ARG A 743 -64.69 -16.00 -18.42
C ARG A 743 -65.39 -17.34 -18.31
N TRP A 744 -66.61 -17.30 -17.82
CA TRP A 744 -67.47 -18.46 -17.60
C TRP A 744 -68.50 -18.58 -18.72
N PRO A 745 -68.91 -19.80 -19.11
CA PRO A 745 -69.96 -20.01 -20.10
C PRO A 745 -71.33 -19.51 -19.63
N GLU A 746 -71.56 -19.50 -18.31
CA GLU A 746 -72.80 -19.05 -17.68
C GLU A 746 -72.52 -18.18 -16.45
N ALA A 747 -73.53 -17.43 -16.01
CA ALA A 747 -73.41 -16.56 -14.85
C ALA A 747 -73.14 -17.41 -13.60
N THR A 748 -71.93 -17.25 -13.04
CA THR A 748 -71.40 -18.09 -11.96
C THR A 748 -70.87 -17.21 -10.84
N ARG A 749 -70.99 -17.66 -9.58
CA ARG A 749 -70.38 -17.09 -8.38
C ARG A 749 -69.51 -18.12 -7.66
N GLY A 750 -68.56 -17.69 -6.85
CA GLY A 750 -67.64 -18.58 -6.14
C GLY A 750 -66.31 -17.91 -5.78
N ARG A 751 -65.34 -18.71 -5.33
CA ARG A 751 -64.02 -18.24 -4.90
C ARG A 751 -62.91 -18.92 -5.70
N ALA A 752 -61.98 -18.13 -6.23
CA ALA A 752 -60.83 -18.62 -6.98
C ALA A 752 -59.53 -18.03 -6.44
N VAL A 753 -58.49 -18.87 -6.35
CA VAL A 753 -57.10 -18.45 -6.23
C VAL A 753 -56.51 -18.36 -7.63
N VAL A 754 -55.99 -17.18 -7.98
CA VAL A 754 -55.43 -16.90 -9.31
C VAL A 754 -53.99 -16.44 -9.19
N THR A 755 -53.09 -17.08 -9.94
CA THR A 755 -51.67 -16.74 -9.96
C THR A 755 -51.33 -15.98 -11.23
N VAL A 756 -51.10 -14.67 -11.09
CA VAL A 756 -50.84 -13.72 -12.19
C VAL A 756 -49.37 -13.37 -12.25
N ARG A 757 -48.82 -13.18 -13.44
CA ARG A 757 -47.42 -12.80 -13.67
C ARG A 757 -47.31 -11.53 -14.51
N VAL A 758 -46.28 -10.74 -14.23
CA VAL A 758 -45.96 -9.51 -14.98
C VAL A 758 -45.26 -9.78 -16.33
N ASP A 759 -44.89 -11.04 -16.57
CA ASP A 759 -44.05 -11.45 -17.68
C ASP A 759 -44.64 -12.62 -18.46
N ARG A 760 -44.00 -12.97 -19.58
CA ARG A 760 -44.10 -14.32 -20.15
C ARG A 760 -42.99 -15.19 -19.52
N PRO A 761 -43.33 -16.20 -18.69
CA PRO A 761 -42.35 -17.11 -18.10
C PRO A 761 -41.66 -17.99 -19.16
N LEU A 762 -40.59 -18.70 -18.75
CA LEU A 762 -39.90 -19.71 -19.56
C LEU A 762 -40.56 -21.08 -19.49
#